data_AF-A0A8T3V2N0-F1
#
_entry.id   AF-A0A8T3V2N0-F1
#
_cell.length_a   1.000
_cell.length_b   1.000
_cell.length_c   1.000
_cell.angle_alpha   90.00
_cell.angle_beta   90.00
_cell.angle_gamma   90.00
#
_symmetry.space_group_name_H-M   'P 1'
#
loop_
_entity.id
_entity.type
_entity.pdbx_description
1 polymer ?
#
loop_
_entity_poly.entity_id
_entity_poly.type
_entity_poly.pdbx_seq_one_letter_code
_entity_poly.pdbx_strand_id
1 'polypeptide(L)'
;MVKISVIMPVFNVESYIEEALDSLLNQTMIEDIEVIMIDDGSTDDSRYIIDEYASNYENFHAYHKKREGQGIARNYGLNYAKGEYVHFMDSDDYLPPRAYENLYNFNAGNDFIVGNVMKFGEFNIWENILFKKAFRDFEGNAKSFTIGEYPNLLWDTIACNKLFKREFLDNHNIRFINENVYYEDLLFSFEAYVNAKSIGFSQNIFYFWRLRKEKSSITQRQDDIRNFTDRINILKRYHSLMLKYGLREELSNVVYDKWLRHDLKTSLKKIGNYPGKYYNELLEGVCDILDIIPDHLKDDLDSYLRVLYSMVENRDIASLLSFAHLEEEFKLNPQMELDIDERYLGLIGTDSENGDLQFNVRVSDVYNDEENLFIDVAEELIGIPKKDSYEIIAHLLHKNKEFPLNLSNNKLIIPLSLIKDLDHSKIKLTYKSNDFNHEVLLKNYGRHSIRYANYDIDLGIGINNILYLDVKKKTENEIIVENIVLDGRQFIFNCRSIREIKNLVLTNFVTYRETAFPVTYLEDSTSFTFAIPYQDLTRYIIKKYELNSPESFNSIRLVKEFKFTFKNNVVKFKNKRNKIYISNKSIHSSDNKLEDLMRKNEKLVNENNTLKSKNSKLNKTINQYKSRKSVKLIDNIKRIFK
;
A
#
# COMPACT_ATOMS: atom_id res chain seq x y z
N MET A 1 25.18 -0.62 30.55
CA MET A 1 24.66 -1.95 30.13
C MET A 1 24.34 -1.82 28.66
N VAL A 2 24.79 -2.75 27.81
CA VAL A 2 24.56 -2.67 26.37
C VAL A 2 23.06 -2.73 26.09
N LYS A 3 22.52 -1.77 25.34
CA LYS A 3 21.09 -1.74 24.98
C LYS A 3 20.84 -2.49 23.67
N ILE A 4 21.75 -2.35 22.70
CA ILE A 4 21.58 -2.90 21.36
C ILE A 4 22.86 -3.65 20.94
N SER A 5 22.70 -4.91 20.52
CA SER A 5 23.72 -5.65 19.80
C SER A 5 23.43 -5.59 18.30
N VAL A 6 24.35 -5.00 17.55
CA VAL A 6 24.30 -4.97 16.09
C VAL A 6 25.09 -6.15 15.57
N ILE A 7 24.44 -7.09 14.89
CA ILE A 7 25.08 -8.24 14.27
C ILE A 7 25.23 -7.96 12.79
N MET A 8 26.48 -7.94 12.32
CA MET A 8 26.83 -7.63 10.94
C MET A 8 27.53 -8.82 10.28
N PRO A 9 26.83 -9.61 9.43
CA PRO A 9 27.50 -10.60 8.61
C PRO A 9 28.30 -9.92 7.50
N VAL A 10 29.55 -10.33 7.29
CA VAL A 10 30.50 -9.73 6.36
C VAL A 10 30.99 -10.79 5.38
N PHE A 11 30.83 -10.53 4.08
CA PHE A 11 31.37 -11.38 3.02
C PHE A 11 31.60 -10.60 1.74
N ASN A 12 32.87 -10.37 1.38
CA ASN A 12 33.30 -9.73 0.14
C ASN A 12 32.62 -8.37 -0.14
N VAL A 13 32.82 -7.40 0.75
CA VAL A 13 32.21 -6.06 0.73
C VAL A 13 33.23 -4.94 0.99
N GLU A 14 34.51 -5.13 0.67
CA GLU A 14 35.58 -4.15 0.97
C GLU A 14 35.27 -2.73 0.48
N SER A 15 34.54 -2.61 -0.63
CA SER A 15 34.16 -1.32 -1.24
C SER A 15 33.05 -0.57 -0.49
N TYR A 16 32.39 -1.20 0.49
CA TYR A 16 31.17 -0.68 1.12
C TYR A 16 31.22 -0.64 2.64
N ILE A 17 32.01 -1.54 3.24
CA ILE A 17 31.96 -1.80 4.68
C ILE A 17 32.43 -0.63 5.54
N GLU A 18 33.39 0.18 5.09
CA GLU A 18 33.81 1.38 5.83
C GLU A 18 32.65 2.36 6.02
N GLU A 19 31.85 2.62 4.97
CA GLU A 19 30.69 3.52 5.07
C GLU A 19 29.61 2.94 6.00
N ALA A 20 29.41 1.61 5.97
CA ALA A 20 28.49 0.91 6.85
C ALA A 20 28.91 1.07 8.33
N LEU A 21 30.19 0.82 8.63
CA LEU A 21 30.76 0.93 9.98
C LEU A 21 30.82 2.37 10.47
N ASP A 22 31.17 3.33 9.60
CA ASP A 22 31.13 4.76 9.91
C ASP A 22 29.71 5.21 10.25
N SER A 23 28.69 4.66 9.60
CA SER A 23 27.30 4.98 9.93
C SER A 23 26.88 4.49 11.31
N LEU A 24 27.49 3.39 11.80
CA LEU A 24 27.32 2.90 13.18
C LEU A 24 28.07 3.78 14.18
N LEU A 25 29.33 4.13 13.90
CA LEU A 25 30.12 5.02 14.74
C LEU A 25 29.46 6.39 14.94
N ASN A 26 28.78 6.89 13.91
CA ASN A 26 28.11 8.18 13.93
C ASN A 26 26.70 8.14 14.55
N GLN A 27 26.28 7.03 15.16
CA GLN A 27 24.99 6.95 15.84
C GLN A 27 24.97 7.77 17.13
N THR A 28 23.86 8.48 17.38
CA THR A 28 23.66 9.22 18.63
C THR A 28 23.64 8.35 19.89
N MET A 29 23.41 7.04 19.72
CA MET A 29 23.42 6.04 20.80
C MET A 29 24.68 5.16 20.82
N ILE A 30 25.79 5.56 20.19
CA ILE A 30 26.99 4.71 20.04
C ILE A 30 27.52 4.13 21.37
N GLU A 31 27.41 4.87 22.48
CA GLU A 31 27.83 4.41 23.82
C GLU A 31 26.96 3.28 24.39
N ASP A 32 25.75 3.10 23.88
CA ASP A 32 24.78 2.07 24.30
C ASP A 32 24.78 0.83 23.37
N ILE A 33 25.66 0.81 22.36
CA ILE A 33 25.67 -0.17 21.27
C ILE A 33 26.97 -0.99 21.30
N GLU A 34 26.86 -2.31 21.09
CA GLU A 34 27.98 -3.15 20.67
C GLU A 34 27.77 -3.62 19.22
N VAL A 35 28.86 -3.74 18.46
CA VAL A 35 28.85 -4.15 17.05
C VAL A 35 29.63 -5.45 16.92
N ILE A 36 28.93 -6.50 16.49
CA ILE A 36 29.43 -7.87 16.35
C ILE A 36 29.54 -8.17 14.85
N MET A 37 30.76 -8.06 14.32
CA MET A 37 31.07 -8.27 12.91
C MET A 37 31.53 -9.71 12.70
N ILE A 38 30.85 -10.44 11.83
CA ILE A 38 31.12 -11.85 11.55
C ILE A 38 31.60 -11.98 10.11
N ASP A 39 32.91 -12.13 9.91
CA ASP A 39 33.47 -12.47 8.61
C ASP A 39 33.16 -13.94 8.25
N ASP A 40 32.32 -14.12 7.24
CA ASP A 40 31.89 -15.42 6.71
C ASP A 40 32.82 -15.90 5.58
N GLY A 41 34.12 -15.83 5.83
CA GLY A 41 35.15 -16.35 4.93
C GLY A 41 35.41 -15.46 3.71
N SER A 42 35.50 -14.14 3.91
CA SER A 42 35.87 -13.19 2.85
C SER A 42 37.24 -13.51 2.25
N THR A 43 37.38 -13.18 0.95
CA THR A 43 38.61 -13.34 0.16
C THR A 43 39.20 -12.00 -0.28
N ASP A 44 38.52 -10.91 0.05
CA ASP A 44 38.94 -9.52 -0.19
C ASP A 44 39.40 -8.87 1.12
N ASP A 45 39.63 -7.55 1.12
CA ASP A 45 40.16 -6.86 2.31
C ASP A 45 39.12 -6.63 3.43
N SER A 46 37.87 -7.08 3.26
CA SER A 46 36.79 -6.90 4.26
C SER A 46 37.20 -7.40 5.65
N ARG A 47 37.94 -8.51 5.70
CA ARG A 47 38.44 -9.09 6.96
C ARG A 47 39.36 -8.11 7.69
N TYR A 48 40.31 -7.51 6.97
CA TYR A 48 41.27 -6.59 7.57
C TYR A 48 40.60 -5.31 8.04
N ILE A 49 39.59 -4.83 7.31
CA ILE A 49 38.83 -3.64 7.69
C ILE A 49 38.10 -3.87 9.02
N ILE A 50 37.40 -4.99 9.20
CA ILE A 50 36.70 -5.24 10.48
C ILE A 50 37.65 -5.43 11.66
N ASP A 51 38.83 -6.02 11.42
CA ASP A 51 39.88 -6.18 12.44
C ASP A 51 40.43 -4.82 12.88
N GLU A 52 40.62 -3.90 11.94
CA GLU A 52 41.03 -2.54 12.24
C GLU A 52 40.00 -1.83 13.13
N TYR A 53 38.71 -1.87 12.76
CA TYR A 53 37.66 -1.25 13.58
C TYR A 53 37.57 -1.88 14.98
N ALA A 54 37.65 -3.21 15.11
CA ALA A 54 37.66 -3.89 16.40
C ALA A 54 38.88 -3.53 17.26
N SER A 55 40.03 -3.23 16.64
CA SER A 55 41.24 -2.78 17.34
C SER A 55 41.16 -1.32 17.80
N ASN A 56 40.42 -0.48 17.07
CA ASN A 56 40.32 0.96 17.31
C ASN A 56 39.16 1.34 18.24
N TYR A 57 38.10 0.51 18.32
CA TYR A 57 36.88 0.82 19.05
C TYR A 57 36.47 -0.34 19.98
N GLU A 58 36.42 -0.08 21.28
CA GLU A 58 36.15 -1.13 22.30
C GLU A 58 34.79 -1.82 22.16
N ASN A 59 33.81 -1.14 21.56
CA ASN A 59 32.46 -1.67 21.34
C ASN A 59 32.31 -2.38 19.98
N PHE A 60 33.39 -2.55 19.22
CA PHE A 60 33.42 -3.31 17.98
C PHE A 60 34.14 -4.64 18.20
N HIS A 61 33.55 -5.72 17.72
CA HIS A 61 34.03 -7.08 17.93
C HIS A 61 34.07 -7.82 16.59
N ALA A 62 35.26 -8.21 16.15
CA ALA A 62 35.44 -9.01 14.95
C ALA A 62 35.55 -10.50 15.29
N TYR A 63 34.83 -11.32 14.53
CA TYR A 63 34.94 -12.78 14.57
C TYR A 63 35.03 -13.33 13.15
N HIS A 64 35.76 -14.42 12.97
CA HIS A 64 35.95 -15.05 11.67
C HIS A 64 35.50 -16.49 11.69
N LYS A 65 34.86 -16.89 10.60
CA LYS A 65 34.47 -18.28 10.36
C LYS A 65 34.71 -18.65 8.90
N LYS A 66 34.57 -19.94 8.60
CA LYS A 66 34.54 -20.42 7.21
C LYS A 66 33.20 -20.01 6.58
N ARG A 67 33.18 -19.85 5.24
CA ARG A 67 31.98 -19.45 4.51
C ARG A 67 30.86 -20.50 4.60
N GLU A 68 29.75 -20.12 5.25
CA GLU A 68 28.58 -21.00 5.40
C GLU A 68 27.25 -20.29 5.08
N GLY A 69 27.25 -18.99 4.83
CA GLY A 69 26.07 -18.21 4.46
C GLY A 69 25.66 -17.19 5.52
N GLN A 70 24.95 -16.15 5.07
CA GLN A 70 24.59 -14.97 5.86
C GLN A 70 23.71 -15.31 7.08
N GLY A 71 22.70 -16.17 6.92
CA GLY A 71 21.87 -16.63 8.03
C GLY A 71 22.67 -17.32 9.14
N ILE A 72 23.61 -18.19 8.77
CA ILE A 72 24.49 -18.89 9.73
C ILE A 72 25.42 -17.90 10.42
N ALA A 73 25.98 -16.92 9.69
CA ALA A 73 26.78 -15.86 10.27
C ALA A 73 26.00 -15.00 11.28
N ARG A 74 24.74 -14.65 10.97
CA ARG A 74 23.85 -13.94 11.90
C ARG A 74 23.56 -14.75 13.18
N ASN A 75 23.27 -16.05 13.04
CA ASN A 75 23.10 -16.94 14.19
C ASN A 75 24.38 -17.10 15.02
N TYR A 76 25.53 -17.16 14.36
CA TYR A 76 26.82 -17.20 15.05
C TYR A 76 27.04 -15.92 15.87
N GLY A 77 26.73 -14.76 15.30
CA GLY A 77 26.75 -13.47 16.00
C GLY A 77 25.79 -13.39 17.19
N LEU A 78 24.61 -14.01 17.09
CA LEU A 78 23.64 -14.05 18.20
C LEU A 78 24.23 -14.66 19.48
N ASN A 79 25.15 -15.61 19.38
CA ASN A 79 25.78 -16.23 20.54
C ASN A 79 26.67 -15.26 21.35
N TYR A 80 27.06 -14.14 20.75
CA TYR A 80 27.90 -13.12 21.38
C TYR A 80 27.11 -11.90 21.85
N ALA A 81 25.84 -11.77 21.45
CA ALA A 81 25.00 -10.62 21.73
C ALA A 81 24.64 -10.50 23.23
N LYS A 82 24.91 -9.33 23.81
CA LYS A 82 24.64 -8.99 25.22
C LYS A 82 23.55 -7.93 25.39
N GLY A 83 23.20 -7.24 24.31
CA GLY A 83 22.17 -6.21 24.27
C GLY A 83 20.79 -6.70 24.68
N GLU A 84 19.98 -5.78 25.18
CA GLU A 84 18.54 -6.00 25.38
C GLU A 84 17.84 -6.27 24.04
N TYR A 85 18.27 -5.56 23.01
CA TYR A 85 17.80 -5.71 21.64
C TYR A 85 18.91 -6.17 20.69
N VAL A 86 18.50 -6.81 19.60
CA VAL A 86 19.35 -7.26 18.50
C VAL A 86 18.88 -6.60 17.21
N HIS A 87 19.83 -6.10 16.43
CA HIS A 87 19.62 -5.63 15.07
C HIS A 87 20.56 -6.36 14.12
N PHE A 88 20.04 -6.89 13.01
CA PHE A 88 20.84 -7.55 11.97
C PHE A 88 21.13 -6.56 10.84
N MET A 89 22.31 -5.95 10.83
CA MET A 89 22.67 -4.96 9.82
C MET A 89 23.52 -5.59 8.71
N ASP A 90 23.11 -5.45 7.46
CA ASP A 90 23.94 -5.90 6.33
C ASP A 90 25.15 -4.98 6.13
N SER A 91 26.29 -5.59 5.80
CA SER A 91 27.61 -4.93 5.80
C SER A 91 27.86 -3.98 4.63
N ASP A 92 26.96 -3.92 3.66
CA ASP A 92 26.99 -2.97 2.55
C ASP A 92 25.95 -1.86 2.65
N ASP A 93 25.13 -1.86 3.70
CA ASP A 93 24.07 -0.89 3.92
C ASP A 93 24.48 0.12 5.00
N TYR A 94 23.73 1.20 5.16
CA TYR A 94 24.03 2.21 6.18
C TYR A 94 22.79 2.73 6.90
N LEU A 95 23.01 3.34 8.08
CA LEU A 95 21.96 3.88 8.92
C LEU A 95 22.00 5.42 9.00
N PRO A 96 20.85 6.11 9.10
CA PRO A 96 20.83 7.52 9.46
C PRO A 96 21.36 7.76 10.88
N PRO A 97 21.94 8.93 11.22
CA PRO A 97 22.63 9.16 12.50
C PRO A 97 21.79 8.96 13.79
N ARG A 98 20.46 9.02 13.69
CA ARG A 98 19.52 8.84 14.82
C ARG A 98 18.68 7.57 14.68
N ALA A 99 19.13 6.59 13.89
CA ALA A 99 18.37 5.39 13.58
C ALA A 99 17.97 4.64 14.85
N TYR A 100 18.95 4.32 15.70
CA TYR A 100 18.68 3.59 16.94
C TYR A 100 17.92 4.42 17.95
N GLU A 101 18.25 5.71 18.13
CA GLU A 101 17.52 6.58 19.04
C GLU A 101 16.05 6.67 18.66
N ASN A 102 15.76 6.84 17.37
CA ASN A 102 14.40 6.93 16.87
C ASN A 102 13.64 5.63 17.12
N LEU A 103 14.20 4.46 16.83
CA LEU A 103 13.52 3.17 17.06
C LEU A 103 13.41 2.82 18.54
N TYR A 104 14.49 2.99 19.30
CA TYR A 104 14.54 2.67 20.72
C TYR A 104 13.57 3.52 21.54
N ASN A 105 13.31 4.76 21.14
CA ASN A 105 12.27 5.60 21.78
C ASN A 105 10.85 5.04 21.62
N PHE A 106 10.62 4.10 20.68
CA PHE A 106 9.38 3.33 20.56
C PHE A 106 9.44 1.97 21.25
N ASN A 107 10.45 1.73 22.09
CA ASN A 107 10.47 0.60 23.02
C ASN A 107 9.39 0.81 24.10
N ALA A 108 8.15 0.43 23.76
CA ALA A 108 7.01 0.40 24.67
C ALA A 108 6.80 -1.00 25.26
N GLY A 109 7.87 -1.81 25.38
CA GLY A 109 7.77 -3.23 25.72
C GLY A 109 7.34 -4.11 24.53
N ASN A 110 7.54 -3.61 23.31
CA ASN A 110 7.28 -4.37 22.08
C ASN A 110 8.29 -5.53 21.95
N ASP A 111 7.85 -6.68 21.44
CA ASP A 111 8.72 -7.83 21.16
C ASP A 111 9.75 -7.49 20.09
N PHE A 112 9.35 -6.68 19.11
CA PHE A 112 10.26 -6.02 18.18
C PHE A 112 9.65 -4.75 17.60
N ILE A 113 10.50 -3.93 16.97
CA ILE A 113 10.12 -2.65 16.37
C ILE A 113 10.53 -2.67 14.90
N VAL A 114 9.60 -2.31 14.02
CA VAL A 114 9.82 -2.18 12.57
C VAL A 114 10.10 -0.72 12.23
N GLY A 115 11.19 -0.47 11.50
CA GLY A 115 11.55 0.83 10.96
C GLY A 115 11.33 0.91 9.45
N ASN A 116 11.16 2.13 8.95
CA ASN A 116 11.00 2.36 7.52
C ASN A 116 12.34 2.23 6.76
N VAL A 117 12.29 1.90 5.48
CA VAL A 117 13.45 1.59 4.64
C VAL A 117 13.41 2.40 3.35
N MET A 118 14.53 2.98 2.98
CA MET A 118 14.73 3.56 1.66
C MET A 118 15.79 2.80 0.90
N LYS A 119 15.62 2.67 -0.42
CA LYS A 119 16.69 2.25 -1.32
C LYS A 119 17.52 3.45 -1.75
N PHE A 120 18.80 3.22 -1.97
CA PHE A 120 19.66 4.21 -2.60
C PHE A 120 20.63 3.57 -3.58
N GLY A 121 21.05 4.36 -4.56
CA GLY A 121 22.14 4.04 -5.48
C GLY A 121 23.07 5.25 -5.61
N GLU A 122 23.92 5.25 -6.63
CA GLU A 122 24.96 6.28 -6.83
C GLU A 122 24.41 7.71 -6.87
N PHE A 123 23.17 7.92 -7.34
CA PHE A 123 22.60 9.26 -7.56
C PHE A 123 21.24 9.52 -6.92
N ASN A 124 20.54 8.48 -6.47
CA ASN A 124 19.11 8.58 -6.10
C ASN A 124 18.80 7.82 -4.82
N ILE A 125 17.76 8.27 -4.12
CA ILE A 125 17.13 7.61 -2.98
C ILE A 125 15.64 7.50 -3.26
N TRP A 126 15.02 6.33 -3.03
CA TRP A 126 13.61 6.08 -3.31
C TRP A 126 13.01 5.03 -2.38
N GLU A 127 11.68 5.00 -2.28
CA GLU A 127 10.96 3.98 -1.52
C GLU A 127 10.95 2.64 -2.27
N ASN A 128 11.10 1.53 -1.53
CA ASN A 128 10.93 0.20 -2.11
C ASN A 128 9.45 -0.22 -2.06
N ILE A 129 8.96 -0.79 -3.15
CA ILE A 129 7.57 -1.21 -3.36
C ILE A 129 7.05 -2.16 -2.27
N LEU A 130 7.91 -3.03 -1.73
CA LEU A 130 7.56 -3.95 -0.64
C LEU A 130 7.15 -3.17 0.61
N PHE A 131 7.95 -2.19 1.03
CA PHE A 131 7.67 -1.36 2.20
C PHE A 131 6.52 -0.39 1.95
N LYS A 132 6.37 0.10 0.73
CA LYS A 132 5.20 0.89 0.34
C LYS A 132 3.90 0.10 0.52
N LYS A 133 3.90 -1.19 0.19
CA LYS A 133 2.76 -2.09 0.45
C LYS A 133 2.65 -2.44 1.94
N ALA A 134 3.76 -2.76 2.60
CA ALA A 134 3.77 -3.16 4.01
C ALA A 134 3.24 -2.06 4.93
N PHE A 135 3.60 -0.81 4.64
CA PHE A 135 3.31 0.34 5.48
C PHE A 135 2.12 1.17 5.00
N ARG A 136 1.40 0.72 3.95
CA ARG A 136 0.33 1.46 3.27
C ARG A 136 -0.74 1.98 4.23
N ASP A 137 -1.11 1.17 5.22
CA ASP A 137 -2.24 1.45 6.11
C ASP A 137 -1.80 2.05 7.46
N PHE A 138 -0.52 2.39 7.60
CA PHE A 138 0.00 3.02 8.81
C PHE A 138 -0.11 4.55 8.72
N GLU A 139 -1.04 5.12 9.48
CA GLU A 139 -1.10 6.56 9.74
C GLU A 139 -0.41 6.89 11.08
N GLY A 140 0.74 7.55 11.02
CA GLY A 140 1.54 7.93 12.19
C GLY A 140 2.38 6.80 12.79
N ASN A 141 2.90 7.03 14.00
CA ASN A 141 3.64 6.00 14.75
C ASN A 141 2.65 5.21 15.61
N ALA A 142 2.39 3.95 15.25
CA ALA A 142 1.60 3.03 16.07
C ALA A 142 2.46 2.57 17.27
N LYS A 143 1.93 2.71 18.50
CA LYS A 143 2.71 2.41 19.72
C LYS A 143 2.99 0.92 19.89
N SER A 144 1.98 0.09 19.62
CA SER A 144 2.01 -1.38 19.77
C SER A 144 0.82 -2.00 19.04
N PHE A 145 1.02 -3.09 18.30
CA PHE A 145 -0.04 -3.87 17.64
C PHE A 145 0.40 -5.31 17.39
N THR A 146 -0.51 -6.17 16.94
CA THR A 146 -0.24 -7.54 16.50
C THR A 146 -0.23 -7.65 14.97
N ILE A 147 0.36 -8.71 14.42
CA ILE A 147 0.28 -8.97 12.97
C ILE A 147 -1.17 -9.12 12.48
N GLY A 148 -2.09 -9.53 13.36
CA GLY A 148 -3.51 -9.64 13.05
C GLY A 148 -4.22 -8.30 12.84
N GLU A 149 -3.76 -7.23 13.47
CA GLU A 149 -4.29 -5.87 13.32
C GLU A 149 -3.72 -5.17 12.09
N TYR A 150 -2.48 -5.51 11.70
CA TYR A 150 -1.82 -4.97 10.51
C TYR A 150 -1.22 -6.07 9.62
N PRO A 151 -2.06 -6.87 8.93
CA PRO A 151 -1.62 -7.99 8.10
C PRO A 151 -0.62 -7.62 7.00
N ASN A 152 -0.72 -6.40 6.45
CA ASN A 152 0.13 -5.95 5.35
C ASN A 152 1.62 -5.95 5.71
N LEU A 153 2.00 -5.93 6.99
CA LEU A 153 3.40 -6.10 7.38
C LEU A 153 4.04 -7.42 6.93
N LEU A 154 3.26 -8.44 6.57
CA LEU A 154 3.78 -9.66 5.95
C LEU A 154 4.44 -9.40 4.57
N TRP A 155 4.27 -8.21 3.99
CA TRP A 155 5.05 -7.72 2.83
C TRP A 155 6.50 -7.36 3.17
N ASP A 156 6.78 -7.01 4.42
CA ASP A 156 8.11 -6.66 4.93
C ASP A 156 8.81 -7.92 5.49
N THR A 157 9.51 -8.64 4.62
CA THR A 157 10.14 -9.93 4.96
C THR A 157 11.61 -9.85 5.34
N ILE A 158 12.20 -8.65 5.42
CA ILE A 158 13.63 -8.49 5.70
C ILE A 158 13.88 -8.42 7.21
N ALA A 159 15.03 -8.91 7.68
CA ALA A 159 15.40 -8.81 9.10
C ALA A 159 16.05 -7.45 9.45
N CYS A 160 16.62 -6.75 8.46
CA CYS A 160 17.54 -5.63 8.70
C CYS A 160 16.87 -4.29 9.00
N ASN A 161 15.55 -4.18 8.91
CA ASN A 161 14.84 -2.96 9.30
C ASN A 161 14.18 -3.06 10.68
N LYS A 162 14.59 -4.05 11.49
CA LYS A 162 13.92 -4.43 12.73
C LYS A 162 14.88 -4.44 13.91
N LEU A 163 14.37 -4.00 15.05
CA LEU A 163 15.04 -4.10 16.34
C LEU A 163 14.29 -5.11 17.21
N PHE A 164 14.87 -6.30 17.41
CA PHE A 164 14.22 -7.43 18.09
C PHE A 164 14.65 -7.51 19.54
N LYS A 165 13.72 -7.70 20.48
CA LYS A 165 14.09 -7.99 21.86
C LYS A 165 14.81 -9.34 21.90
N ARG A 166 16.02 -9.39 22.44
CA ARG A 166 16.85 -10.62 22.45
C ARG A 166 16.14 -11.77 23.15
N GLU A 167 15.56 -11.47 24.31
CA GLU A 167 14.77 -12.43 25.11
C GLU A 167 13.57 -12.99 24.32
N PHE A 168 12.92 -12.18 23.47
CA PHE A 168 11.82 -12.64 22.61
C PHE A 168 12.31 -13.67 21.59
N LEU A 169 13.45 -13.41 20.93
CA LEU A 169 14.07 -14.34 20.00
C LEU A 169 14.48 -15.65 20.70
N ASP A 170 15.04 -15.57 21.90
CA ASP A 170 15.48 -16.73 22.69
C ASP A 170 14.28 -17.57 23.15
N ASN A 171 13.25 -16.93 23.71
CA ASN A 171 12.07 -17.63 24.26
C ASN A 171 11.27 -18.39 23.19
N HIS A 172 11.25 -17.91 21.95
CA HIS A 172 10.55 -18.56 20.84
C HIS A 172 11.48 -19.34 19.92
N ASN A 173 12.78 -19.41 20.24
CA ASN A 173 13.81 -20.03 19.41
C ASN A 173 13.78 -19.56 17.94
N ILE A 174 13.55 -18.25 17.74
CA ILE A 174 13.52 -17.65 16.40
C ILE A 174 14.97 -17.49 15.95
N ARG A 175 15.35 -18.25 14.91
CA ARG A 175 16.72 -18.32 14.38
C ARG A 175 16.67 -18.36 12.86
N PHE A 176 17.73 -17.89 12.21
CA PHE A 176 17.87 -18.13 10.78
C PHE A 176 18.06 -19.63 10.56
N ILE A 177 17.62 -20.15 9.41
CA ILE A 177 17.84 -21.56 9.10
C ILE A 177 19.32 -21.87 8.97
N ASN A 178 19.74 -23.03 9.46
CA ASN A 178 21.14 -23.44 9.51
C ASN A 178 21.59 -24.09 8.18
N GLU A 179 21.27 -23.45 7.07
CA GLU A 179 21.57 -23.89 5.71
C GLU A 179 22.04 -22.69 4.87
N ASN A 180 22.97 -22.94 3.95
CA ASN A 180 23.42 -21.91 3.01
C ASN A 180 22.39 -21.75 1.89
N VAL A 181 21.37 -20.95 2.13
CA VAL A 181 20.33 -20.62 1.14
C VAL A 181 20.08 -19.13 1.11
N TYR A 182 19.65 -18.62 -0.03
CA TYR A 182 19.14 -17.25 -0.11
C TYR A 182 17.72 -17.17 0.46
N TYR A 183 17.29 -15.95 0.83
CA TYR A 183 15.93 -15.66 1.32
C TYR A 183 15.60 -16.27 2.68
N GLU A 184 16.61 -16.55 3.50
CA GLU A 184 16.46 -17.08 4.85
C GLU A 184 15.71 -16.11 5.80
N ASP A 185 15.73 -14.82 5.47
CA ASP A 185 15.04 -13.75 6.19
C ASP A 185 13.51 -13.86 6.11
N LEU A 186 12.97 -14.44 5.03
CA LEU A 186 11.53 -14.68 4.90
C LEU A 186 11.00 -15.56 6.02
N LEU A 187 11.69 -16.66 6.33
CA LEU A 187 11.29 -17.59 7.39
C LEU A 187 11.49 -16.96 8.76
N PHE A 188 12.65 -16.33 8.99
CA PHE A 188 12.95 -15.66 10.26
C PHE A 188 11.94 -14.56 10.60
N SER A 189 11.65 -13.68 9.64
CA SER A 189 10.72 -12.57 9.84
C SER A 189 9.30 -13.07 10.02
N PHE A 190 8.89 -14.12 9.28
CA PHE A 190 7.59 -14.76 9.49
C PHE A 190 7.43 -15.28 10.91
N GLU A 191 8.40 -16.06 11.40
CA GLU A 191 8.38 -16.59 12.76
C GLU A 191 8.34 -15.47 13.80
N ALA A 192 9.08 -14.37 13.58
CA ALA A 192 8.98 -13.20 14.44
C ALA A 192 7.57 -12.58 14.43
N TYR A 193 6.96 -12.39 13.27
CA TYR A 193 5.61 -11.81 13.16
C TYR A 193 4.54 -12.66 13.85
N VAL A 194 4.55 -13.97 13.66
CA VAL A 194 3.49 -14.85 14.19
C VAL A 194 3.63 -15.14 15.68
N ASN A 195 4.83 -15.06 16.24
CA ASN A 195 5.06 -15.26 17.67
C ASN A 195 4.97 -13.95 18.49
N ALA A 196 5.12 -12.79 17.85
CA ALA A 196 5.05 -11.52 18.56
C ALA A 196 3.64 -11.20 19.06
N LYS A 197 3.56 -10.86 20.34
CA LYS A 197 2.36 -10.33 21.00
C LYS A 197 2.24 -8.83 20.80
N SER A 198 3.36 -8.15 20.58
CA SER A 198 3.38 -6.71 20.40
C SER A 198 4.51 -6.26 19.48
N ILE A 199 4.14 -5.51 18.45
CA ILE A 199 5.03 -5.00 17.41
C ILE A 199 4.93 -3.48 17.44
N GLY A 200 6.09 -2.82 17.51
CA GLY A 200 6.20 -1.38 17.34
C GLY A 200 6.42 -1.01 15.88
N PHE A 201 5.98 0.17 15.45
CA PHE A 201 6.30 0.70 14.13
C PHE A 201 6.74 2.16 14.20
N SER A 202 7.83 2.47 13.49
CA SER A 202 8.33 3.83 13.29
C SER A 202 8.29 4.20 11.82
N GLN A 203 7.61 5.31 11.50
CA GLN A 203 7.62 5.87 10.14
C GLN A 203 8.98 6.51 9.76
N ASN A 204 9.82 6.77 10.76
CA ASN A 204 11.15 7.31 10.51
C ASN A 204 11.98 6.31 9.71
N ILE A 205 12.78 6.84 8.78
CA ILE A 205 13.74 6.05 8.03
C ILE A 205 14.74 5.51 9.04
N PHE A 206 14.82 4.18 9.11
CA PHE A 206 15.75 3.46 9.95
C PHE A 206 16.91 2.89 9.13
N TYR A 207 16.66 2.52 7.88
CA TYR A 207 17.60 1.73 7.10
C TYR A 207 17.72 2.24 5.67
N PHE A 208 18.95 2.38 5.17
CA PHE A 208 19.24 2.64 3.78
C PHE A 208 19.81 1.39 3.11
N TRP A 209 19.02 0.82 2.22
CA TRP A 209 19.38 -0.36 1.43
C TRP A 209 20.08 0.05 0.14
N ARG A 210 21.36 -0.31 0.02
CA ARG A 210 22.24 -0.02 -1.12
C ARG A 210 21.94 -0.89 -2.32
N LEU A 211 21.99 -0.26 -3.49
CA LEU A 211 22.22 -0.93 -4.77
C LEU A 211 23.69 -0.83 -5.13
N ARG A 212 24.38 -1.97 -5.11
CA ARG A 212 25.80 -2.07 -5.45
C ARG A 212 26.02 -1.82 -6.93
N LYS A 213 27.09 -1.10 -7.27
CA LYS A 213 27.39 -0.67 -8.66
C LYS A 213 27.66 -1.85 -9.58
N GLU A 214 28.40 -2.83 -9.09
CA GLU A 214 28.77 -4.07 -9.79
C GLU A 214 27.68 -5.14 -9.77
N LYS A 215 26.52 -4.87 -9.14
CA LYS A 215 25.39 -5.79 -9.03
C LYS A 215 25.74 -7.15 -8.39
N SER A 216 26.70 -7.17 -7.47
CA SER A 216 27.17 -8.40 -6.80
C SER A 216 26.21 -8.94 -5.73
N SER A 217 25.26 -8.13 -5.24
CA SER A 217 24.36 -8.54 -4.16
C SER A 217 23.43 -9.67 -4.59
N ILE A 218 23.01 -10.49 -3.63
CA ILE A 218 22.07 -11.62 -3.86
C ILE A 218 20.78 -11.12 -4.54
N THR A 219 20.27 -9.96 -4.12
CA THR A 219 19.02 -9.41 -4.64
C THR A 219 19.14 -8.75 -6.02
N GLN A 220 20.35 -8.40 -6.47
CA GLN A 220 20.64 -7.87 -7.80
C GLN A 220 20.97 -8.98 -8.82
N ARG A 221 21.59 -10.08 -8.40
CA ARG A 221 21.92 -11.28 -9.22
C ARG A 221 20.70 -12.17 -9.47
N GLN A 222 19.66 -11.59 -10.07
CA GLN A 222 18.40 -12.31 -10.33
C GLN A 222 18.47 -13.21 -11.57
N ASP A 223 19.56 -13.13 -12.34
CA ASP A 223 19.93 -14.01 -13.45
C ASP A 223 20.67 -15.28 -12.99
N ASP A 224 21.08 -15.37 -11.72
CA ASP A 224 21.61 -16.60 -11.13
C ASP A 224 20.46 -17.59 -10.92
N ILE A 225 20.56 -18.81 -11.48
CA ILE A 225 19.55 -19.86 -11.30
C ILE A 225 19.33 -20.20 -9.83
N ARG A 226 20.38 -20.10 -9.00
CA ARG A 226 20.27 -20.33 -7.55
C ARG A 226 19.29 -19.36 -6.90
N ASN A 227 19.22 -18.12 -7.40
CA ASN A 227 18.24 -17.13 -6.93
C ASN A 227 16.81 -17.66 -7.06
N PHE A 228 16.51 -18.29 -8.19
CA PHE A 228 15.20 -18.87 -8.44
C PHE A 228 14.98 -20.13 -7.59
N THR A 229 15.91 -21.09 -7.61
CA THR A 229 15.73 -22.38 -6.92
C THR A 229 15.61 -22.21 -5.41
N ASP A 230 16.46 -21.38 -4.79
CA ASP A 230 16.40 -21.11 -3.35
C ASP A 230 15.10 -20.38 -3.00
N ARG A 231 14.63 -19.45 -3.86
CA ARG A 231 13.34 -18.78 -3.65
C ARG A 231 12.18 -19.76 -3.61
N ILE A 232 12.01 -20.62 -4.63
CA ILE A 232 10.93 -21.62 -4.64
C ILE A 232 11.00 -22.53 -3.42
N ASN A 233 12.20 -23.00 -3.07
CA ASN A 233 12.39 -23.85 -1.89
C ASN A 233 11.99 -23.12 -0.59
N ILE A 234 12.35 -21.85 -0.43
CA ILE A 234 11.95 -21.04 0.71
C ILE A 234 10.44 -20.82 0.74
N LEU A 235 9.78 -20.54 -0.39
CA LEU A 235 8.32 -20.38 -0.43
C LEU A 235 7.60 -21.67 0.01
N LYS A 236 8.06 -22.85 -0.43
CA LYS A 236 7.51 -24.14 0.04
C LYS A 236 7.70 -24.34 1.55
N ARG A 237 8.87 -23.99 2.09
CA ARG A 237 9.14 -24.04 3.54
C ARG A 237 8.29 -23.03 4.31
N TYR A 238 8.11 -21.83 3.76
CA TYR A 238 7.25 -20.80 4.33
C TYR A 238 5.80 -21.30 4.41
N HIS A 239 5.27 -21.88 3.34
CA HIS A 239 3.93 -22.49 3.34
C HIS A 239 3.81 -23.57 4.44
N SER A 240 4.82 -24.44 4.55
CA SER A 240 4.87 -25.46 5.61
C SER A 240 4.86 -24.85 7.02
N LEU A 241 5.54 -23.71 7.23
CA LEU A 241 5.49 -22.98 8.49
C LEU A 241 4.12 -22.34 8.73
N MET A 242 3.47 -21.77 7.70
CA MET A 242 2.11 -21.23 7.82
C MET A 242 1.12 -22.30 8.30
N LEU A 243 1.21 -23.51 7.73
CA LEU A 243 0.41 -24.65 8.16
C LEU A 243 0.76 -25.09 9.60
N LYS A 244 2.05 -25.19 9.94
CA LYS A 244 2.52 -25.56 11.27
C LYS A 244 2.02 -24.61 12.35
N TYR A 245 2.01 -23.30 12.09
CA TYR A 245 1.52 -22.28 13.02
C TYR A 245 0.00 -22.11 12.99
N GLY A 246 -0.72 -22.79 12.09
CA GLY A 246 -2.16 -22.62 11.94
C GLY A 246 -2.53 -21.18 11.58
N LEU A 247 -1.76 -20.57 10.67
CA LEU A 247 -1.95 -19.17 10.30
C LEU A 247 -3.37 -18.96 9.74
N ARG A 248 -4.06 -17.94 10.25
CA ARG A 248 -5.40 -17.60 9.79
C ARG A 248 -5.44 -17.34 8.28
N GLU A 249 -6.56 -17.66 7.65
CA GLU A 249 -6.73 -17.54 6.20
C GLU A 249 -6.47 -16.09 5.71
N GLU A 250 -6.94 -15.08 6.45
CA GLU A 250 -6.78 -13.69 6.04
C GLU A 250 -5.31 -13.27 6.00
N LEU A 251 -4.49 -13.80 6.92
CA LEU A 251 -3.04 -13.55 6.94
C LEU A 251 -2.33 -14.36 5.85
N SER A 252 -2.76 -15.60 5.63
CA SER A 252 -2.21 -16.44 4.56
C SER A 252 -2.43 -15.83 3.18
N ASN A 253 -3.61 -15.23 2.95
CA ASN A 253 -3.93 -14.55 1.70
C ASN A 253 -3.00 -13.36 1.42
N VAL A 254 -2.56 -12.61 2.45
CA VAL A 254 -1.57 -11.54 2.27
C VAL A 254 -0.21 -12.08 1.81
N VAL A 255 0.21 -13.21 2.37
CA VAL A 255 1.47 -13.88 1.98
C VAL A 255 1.39 -14.37 0.53
N TYR A 256 0.30 -15.05 0.15
CA TYR A 256 0.12 -15.53 -1.22
C TYR A 256 -0.01 -14.40 -2.24
N ASP A 257 -0.69 -13.30 -1.89
CA ASP A 257 -0.77 -12.10 -2.74
C ASP A 257 0.63 -11.52 -3.02
N LYS A 258 1.51 -11.51 -2.00
CA LYS A 258 2.91 -11.14 -2.18
C LYS A 258 3.64 -12.09 -3.12
N TRP A 259 3.42 -13.40 -2.98
CA TRP A 259 4.10 -14.38 -3.82
C TRP A 259 3.73 -14.23 -5.29
N LEU A 260 2.44 -14.09 -5.59
CA LEU A 260 1.96 -13.83 -6.95
C LEU A 260 2.48 -12.47 -7.46
N ARG A 261 2.19 -11.38 -6.77
CA ARG A 261 2.42 -10.04 -7.35
C ARG A 261 3.89 -9.59 -7.31
N HIS A 262 4.74 -10.28 -6.54
CA HIS A 262 6.14 -9.94 -6.39
C HIS A 262 7.09 -11.14 -6.57
N ASP A 263 7.01 -12.17 -5.72
CA ASP A 263 8.10 -13.13 -5.60
C ASP A 263 8.25 -14.03 -6.83
N LEU A 264 7.16 -14.62 -7.32
CA LEU A 264 7.13 -15.43 -8.54
C LEU A 264 7.31 -14.56 -9.79
N LYS A 265 6.61 -13.42 -9.85
CA LYS A 265 6.71 -12.46 -10.96
C LYS A 265 8.16 -12.05 -11.24
N THR A 266 8.92 -11.72 -10.19
CA THR A 266 10.31 -11.25 -10.33
C THR A 266 11.21 -12.27 -11.05
N SER A 267 11.04 -13.55 -10.75
CA SER A 267 11.79 -14.62 -11.41
C SER A 267 11.35 -14.83 -12.86
N LEU A 268 10.04 -14.86 -13.11
CA LEU A 268 9.49 -15.07 -14.44
C LEU A 268 9.85 -13.94 -15.41
N LYS A 269 9.85 -12.68 -14.98
CA LYS A 269 10.28 -11.53 -15.81
C LYS A 269 11.70 -11.66 -16.36
N LYS A 270 12.53 -12.50 -15.76
CA LYS A 270 13.94 -12.71 -16.13
C LYS A 270 14.20 -14.10 -16.71
N ILE A 271 13.14 -14.83 -17.06
CA ILE A 271 13.27 -16.20 -17.54
C ILE A 271 14.24 -16.34 -18.72
N GLY A 272 14.24 -15.38 -19.65
CA GLY A 272 15.17 -15.36 -20.80
C GLY A 272 16.65 -15.24 -20.43
N ASN A 273 16.99 -14.85 -19.19
CA ASN A 273 18.37 -14.78 -18.71
C ASN A 273 18.88 -16.13 -18.18
N TYR A 274 17.99 -17.07 -17.84
CA TYR A 274 18.41 -18.37 -17.36
C TYR A 274 18.80 -19.29 -18.53
N PRO A 275 19.79 -20.18 -18.34
CA PRO A 275 20.11 -21.21 -19.33
C PRO A 275 18.88 -22.09 -19.62
N GLY A 276 18.55 -22.29 -20.90
CA GLY A 276 17.31 -22.98 -21.28
C GLY A 276 17.11 -24.39 -20.74
N LYS A 277 18.20 -25.07 -20.33
CA LYS A 277 18.13 -26.37 -19.64
C LYS A 277 17.37 -26.33 -18.30
N TYR A 278 17.19 -25.15 -17.71
CA TYR A 278 16.50 -24.96 -16.42
C TYR A 278 15.03 -24.53 -16.57
N TYR A 279 14.53 -24.30 -17.79
CA TYR A 279 13.16 -23.79 -17.96
C TYR A 279 12.08 -24.74 -17.42
N ASN A 280 12.23 -26.05 -17.65
CA ASN A 280 11.25 -27.02 -17.14
C ASN A 280 11.22 -27.05 -15.61
N GLU A 281 12.39 -27.10 -14.97
CA GLU A 281 12.52 -27.04 -13.50
C GLU A 281 11.91 -25.73 -12.95
N LEU A 282 12.10 -24.62 -13.66
CA LEU A 282 11.53 -23.33 -13.30
C LEU A 282 10.00 -23.36 -13.33
N LEU A 283 9.43 -23.85 -14.43
CA LEU A 283 7.99 -23.93 -14.61
C LEU A 283 7.33 -24.89 -13.61
N GLU A 284 7.94 -26.04 -13.35
CA GLU A 284 7.48 -26.97 -12.30
C GLU A 284 7.52 -26.30 -10.92
N GLY A 285 8.63 -25.67 -10.57
CA GLY A 285 8.77 -24.99 -9.29
C GLY A 285 7.74 -23.89 -9.07
N VAL A 286 7.39 -23.13 -10.13
CA VAL A 286 6.33 -22.12 -10.07
C VAL A 286 4.96 -22.76 -9.96
N CYS A 287 4.65 -23.81 -10.73
CA CYS A 287 3.37 -24.50 -10.63
C CYS A 287 3.13 -25.13 -9.26
N ASP A 288 4.15 -25.74 -8.65
CA ASP A 288 4.03 -26.25 -7.28
C ASP A 288 3.60 -25.16 -6.28
N ILE A 289 4.00 -23.89 -6.52
CA ILE A 289 3.55 -22.76 -5.71
C ILE A 289 2.16 -22.28 -6.13
N LEU A 290 1.79 -22.32 -7.41
CA LEU A 290 0.45 -21.95 -7.85
C LEU A 290 -0.63 -22.94 -7.37
N ASP A 291 -0.28 -24.22 -7.24
CA ASP A 291 -1.19 -25.28 -6.79
C ASP A 291 -1.55 -25.17 -5.30
N ILE A 292 -0.69 -24.56 -4.48
CA ILE A 292 -0.98 -24.31 -3.05
C ILE A 292 -1.76 -23.00 -2.82
N ILE A 293 -1.85 -22.14 -3.83
CA ILE A 293 -2.49 -20.83 -3.73
C ILE A 293 -3.99 -20.96 -4.06
N PRO A 294 -4.90 -20.44 -3.21
CA PRO A 294 -6.34 -20.45 -3.48
C PRO A 294 -6.72 -19.78 -4.81
N ASP A 295 -7.66 -20.38 -5.55
CA ASP A 295 -8.09 -19.92 -6.88
C ASP A 295 -8.59 -18.47 -6.88
N HIS A 296 -9.35 -18.07 -5.86
CA HIS A 296 -9.87 -16.71 -5.76
C HIS A 296 -8.79 -15.61 -5.73
N LEU A 297 -7.56 -15.93 -5.30
CA LEU A 297 -6.43 -15.00 -5.35
C LEU A 297 -5.79 -14.93 -6.74
N LYS A 298 -5.83 -16.03 -7.50
CA LYS A 298 -5.38 -16.09 -8.89
C LYS A 298 -6.37 -15.36 -9.81
N ASP A 299 -7.67 -15.44 -9.51
CA ASP A 299 -8.73 -14.75 -10.23
C ASP A 299 -8.64 -13.21 -10.09
N ASP A 300 -8.17 -12.71 -8.94
CA ASP A 300 -7.99 -11.29 -8.63
C ASP A 300 -6.70 -10.67 -9.24
N LEU A 301 -5.90 -11.46 -9.96
CA LEU A 301 -4.67 -10.97 -10.59
C LEU A 301 -4.94 -10.06 -11.77
N ASP A 302 -3.97 -9.19 -12.08
CA ASP A 302 -4.06 -8.37 -13.27
C ASP A 302 -3.90 -9.21 -14.56
N SER A 303 -4.36 -8.69 -15.70
CA SER A 303 -4.32 -9.40 -17.00
C SER A 303 -2.90 -9.85 -17.34
N TYR A 304 -1.89 -9.05 -17.02
CA TYR A 304 -0.50 -9.41 -17.26
C TYR A 304 -0.12 -10.68 -16.48
N LEU A 305 -0.40 -10.70 -15.18
CA LEU A 305 -0.09 -11.83 -14.32
C LEU A 305 -0.92 -13.08 -14.66
N ARG A 306 -2.20 -12.94 -15.01
CA ARG A 306 -3.04 -14.07 -15.47
C ARG A 306 -2.46 -14.72 -16.72
N VAL A 307 -2.11 -13.91 -17.73
CA VAL A 307 -1.46 -14.41 -18.95
C VAL A 307 -0.12 -15.07 -18.62
N LEU A 308 0.71 -14.40 -17.81
CA LEU A 308 2.03 -14.89 -17.41
C LEU A 308 1.95 -16.26 -16.72
N TYR A 309 1.03 -16.43 -15.77
CA TYR A 309 0.87 -17.71 -15.05
C TYR A 309 0.19 -18.77 -15.89
N SER A 310 -0.75 -18.41 -16.76
CA SER A 310 -1.33 -19.36 -17.69
C SER A 310 -0.29 -19.94 -18.66
N MET A 311 0.65 -19.13 -19.15
CA MET A 311 1.79 -19.64 -19.94
C MET A 311 2.65 -20.63 -19.15
N VAL A 312 2.82 -20.38 -17.85
CA VAL A 312 3.57 -21.29 -16.98
C VAL A 312 2.86 -22.63 -16.79
N GLU A 313 1.58 -22.60 -16.45
CA GLU A 313 0.71 -23.78 -16.27
C GLU A 313 0.63 -24.62 -17.56
N ASN A 314 0.56 -23.95 -18.72
CA ASN A 314 0.54 -24.59 -20.04
C ASN A 314 1.93 -25.04 -20.54
N ARG A 315 3.00 -24.81 -19.76
CA ARG A 315 4.39 -25.13 -20.12
C ARG A 315 4.83 -24.50 -21.44
N ASP A 316 4.32 -23.32 -21.74
CA ASP A 316 4.54 -22.62 -23.01
C ASP A 316 5.75 -21.69 -22.93
N ILE A 317 6.92 -22.29 -23.02
CA ILE A 317 8.19 -21.58 -22.91
C ILE A 317 8.34 -20.52 -24.00
N ALA A 318 7.89 -20.80 -25.22
CA ALA A 318 8.04 -19.88 -26.35
C ALA A 318 7.28 -18.57 -26.10
N SER A 319 5.98 -18.66 -25.79
CA SER A 319 5.16 -17.50 -25.47
C SER A 319 5.64 -16.81 -24.19
N LEU A 320 6.10 -17.56 -23.19
CA LEU A 320 6.62 -16.99 -21.95
C LEU A 320 7.90 -16.16 -22.17
N LEU A 321 8.81 -16.60 -23.04
CA LEU A 321 10.01 -15.86 -23.39
C LEU A 321 9.69 -14.56 -24.15
N SER A 322 8.72 -14.60 -25.07
CA SER A 322 8.29 -13.40 -25.82
C SER A 322 7.51 -12.41 -24.94
N PHE A 323 6.79 -12.89 -23.93
CA PHE A 323 5.89 -12.06 -23.13
C PHE A 323 6.47 -11.52 -21.81
N ALA A 324 7.28 -12.31 -21.09
CA ALA A 324 7.58 -12.04 -19.68
C ALA A 324 8.27 -10.68 -19.42
N HIS A 325 9.01 -10.15 -20.39
CA HIS A 325 9.71 -8.87 -20.27
C HIS A 325 8.82 -7.65 -20.54
N LEU A 326 7.61 -7.84 -21.09
CA LEU A 326 6.73 -6.78 -21.58
C LEU A 326 5.82 -6.16 -20.52
N GLU A 327 6.01 -6.38 -19.20
CA GLU A 327 5.04 -5.90 -18.17
C GLU A 327 4.68 -4.41 -18.32
N GLU A 328 5.66 -3.53 -18.49
CA GLU A 328 5.42 -2.08 -18.59
C GLU A 328 4.71 -1.73 -19.91
N GLU A 329 5.19 -2.29 -21.03
CA GLU A 329 4.62 -2.01 -22.34
C GLU A 329 3.20 -2.59 -22.45
N PHE A 330 3.00 -3.81 -21.95
CA PHE A 330 1.70 -4.46 -21.84
C PHE A 330 0.78 -3.70 -20.89
N LYS A 331 1.26 -3.06 -19.83
CA LYS A 331 0.41 -2.22 -18.97
C LYS A 331 0.00 -0.90 -19.62
N LEU A 332 0.84 -0.36 -20.50
CA LEU A 332 0.59 0.89 -21.21
C LEU A 332 -0.26 0.70 -22.47
N ASN A 333 -0.11 -0.44 -23.14
CA ASN A 333 -0.82 -0.82 -24.35
C ASN A 333 -1.09 -2.34 -24.41
N PRO A 334 -2.01 -2.87 -23.60
CA PRO A 334 -2.38 -4.29 -23.68
C PRO A 334 -2.99 -4.73 -25.04
N GLN A 335 -3.29 -3.81 -25.96
CA GLN A 335 -3.72 -4.01 -27.36
C GLN A 335 -2.57 -4.19 -28.36
N MET A 336 -1.32 -4.14 -27.91
CA MET A 336 -0.20 -4.35 -28.81
C MET A 336 -0.29 -5.71 -29.53
N GLU A 337 0.26 -5.78 -30.73
CA GLU A 337 0.40 -7.04 -31.43
C GLU A 337 1.37 -7.92 -30.63
N LEU A 338 0.81 -8.87 -29.89
CA LEU A 338 1.56 -9.82 -29.07
C LEU A 338 1.81 -11.07 -29.90
N ASP A 339 3.08 -11.46 -30.01
CA ASP A 339 3.47 -12.77 -30.55
C ASP A 339 3.29 -13.84 -29.46
N ILE A 340 2.03 -14.11 -29.12
CA ILE A 340 1.59 -15.10 -28.14
C ILE A 340 0.45 -15.93 -28.73
N ASP A 341 0.34 -17.18 -28.30
CA ASP A 341 -0.73 -18.08 -28.73
C ASP A 341 -2.13 -17.48 -28.45
N GLU A 342 -3.04 -17.57 -29.43
CA GLU A 342 -4.39 -17.01 -29.36
C GLU A 342 -5.17 -17.47 -28.12
N ARG A 343 -4.85 -18.64 -27.55
CA ARG A 343 -5.46 -19.15 -26.33
C ARG A 343 -5.30 -18.24 -25.11
N TYR A 344 -4.27 -17.38 -25.08
CA TYR A 344 -4.06 -16.44 -23.97
C TYR A 344 -4.81 -15.12 -24.15
N LEU A 345 -5.28 -14.81 -25.36
CA LEU A 345 -5.98 -13.56 -25.64
C LEU A 345 -7.26 -13.43 -24.80
N GLY A 346 -7.91 -14.57 -24.48
CA GLY A 346 -9.08 -14.61 -23.60
C GLY A 346 -8.81 -14.13 -22.16
N LEU A 347 -7.56 -14.09 -21.71
CA LEU A 347 -7.15 -13.63 -20.38
C LEU A 347 -6.84 -12.13 -20.33
N ILE A 348 -6.73 -11.47 -21.48
CA ILE A 348 -6.33 -10.07 -21.60
C ILE A 348 -7.51 -9.12 -21.28
N GLY A 349 -8.75 -9.60 -21.35
CA GLY A 349 -9.97 -8.77 -21.34
C GLY A 349 -10.76 -8.67 -20.03
N THR A 350 -10.19 -8.95 -18.84
CA THR A 350 -10.98 -8.96 -17.58
C THR A 350 -10.61 -7.90 -16.54
N ASP A 351 -9.62 -7.03 -16.78
CA ASP A 351 -9.27 -5.98 -15.82
C ASP A 351 -10.05 -4.68 -16.00
N SER A 352 -11.05 -4.53 -15.15
CA SER A 352 -11.60 -3.24 -14.77
C SER A 352 -10.60 -2.47 -13.88
N GLU A 353 -9.57 -1.85 -14.47
CA GLU A 353 -8.99 -0.59 -13.95
C GLU A 353 -7.92 0.03 -14.88
N ASN A 354 -7.27 -0.75 -15.74
CA ASN A 354 -6.29 -0.24 -16.71
C ASN A 354 -6.73 -0.53 -18.16
N GLY A 355 -7.58 0.39 -18.62
CA GLY A 355 -7.89 0.78 -20.01
C GLY A 355 -7.77 -0.11 -21.23
N ASP A 356 -8.03 -1.42 -21.21
CA ASP A 356 -7.93 -2.25 -22.43
C ASP A 356 -9.11 -3.19 -22.74
N LEU A 357 -9.36 -3.34 -24.05
CA LEU A 357 -10.42 -4.11 -24.73
C LEU A 357 -11.75 -4.16 -23.97
N GLN A 358 -12.39 -3.00 -23.86
CA GLN A 358 -13.69 -2.89 -23.24
C GLN A 358 -14.77 -2.79 -24.31
N PHE A 359 -15.73 -3.71 -24.26
CA PHE A 359 -17.08 -3.42 -24.73
C PHE A 359 -17.67 -2.38 -23.76
N ASN A 360 -17.26 -1.11 -23.91
CA ASN A 360 -17.67 -0.03 -23.01
C ASN A 360 -19.08 0.39 -23.36
N VAL A 361 -20.03 -0.16 -22.61
CA VAL A 361 -21.43 0.24 -22.68
C VAL A 361 -21.66 1.28 -21.58
N ARG A 362 -21.80 2.53 -22.00
CA ARG A 362 -22.11 3.63 -21.08
C ARG A 362 -23.61 3.84 -21.04
N VAL A 363 -24.17 3.97 -19.84
CA VAL A 363 -25.53 4.51 -19.69
C VAL A 363 -25.54 5.97 -20.16
N SER A 364 -26.21 6.26 -21.27
CA SER A 364 -26.32 7.61 -21.83
C SER A 364 -27.57 8.32 -21.33
N ASP A 365 -28.67 7.59 -21.17
CA ASP A 365 -29.90 8.13 -20.61
C ASP A 365 -30.71 7.03 -19.91
N VAL A 366 -31.57 7.45 -18.98
CA VAL A 366 -32.49 6.56 -18.28
C VAL A 366 -33.84 7.24 -18.16
N TYR A 367 -34.86 6.61 -18.70
CA TYR A 367 -36.24 7.08 -18.63
C TYR A 367 -37.19 5.88 -18.55
N ASN A 368 -38.46 6.14 -18.28
CA ASN A 368 -39.46 5.10 -18.17
C ASN A 368 -40.77 5.55 -18.81
N ASP A 369 -41.57 4.58 -19.23
CA ASP A 369 -43.00 4.77 -19.49
C ASP A 369 -43.82 4.11 -18.37
N GLU A 370 -45.10 3.82 -18.63
CA GLU A 370 -46.01 3.19 -17.67
C GLU A 370 -45.70 1.71 -17.39
N GLU A 371 -44.98 1.03 -18.29
CA GLU A 371 -44.75 -0.41 -18.26
C GLU A 371 -43.28 -0.80 -18.18
N ASN A 372 -42.36 0.03 -18.69
CA ASN A 372 -40.96 -0.29 -18.92
C ASN A 372 -40.01 0.81 -18.43
N LEU A 373 -38.87 0.36 -17.91
CA LEU A 373 -37.68 1.15 -17.70
C LEU A 373 -36.78 0.99 -18.93
N PHE A 374 -36.39 2.11 -19.52
CA PHE A 374 -35.46 2.17 -20.64
C PHE A 374 -34.11 2.68 -20.15
N ILE A 375 -33.07 1.95 -20.51
CA ILE A 375 -31.69 2.38 -20.33
C ILE A 375 -31.10 2.51 -21.72
N ASP A 376 -30.96 3.75 -22.18
CA ASP A 376 -30.21 4.02 -23.40
C ASP A 376 -28.75 3.81 -23.09
N VAL A 377 -28.11 3.00 -23.93
CA VAL A 377 -26.70 2.74 -23.84
C VAL A 377 -25.97 3.36 -25.04
N ALA A 378 -24.92 4.12 -24.77
CA ALA A 378 -23.99 4.55 -25.80
C ALA A 378 -22.87 3.51 -25.91
N GLU A 379 -22.71 2.94 -27.10
CA GLU A 379 -21.57 2.10 -27.44
C GLU A 379 -20.33 2.99 -27.60
N GLU A 380 -19.32 2.79 -26.76
CA GLU A 380 -17.94 3.18 -27.06
C GLU A 380 -17.18 1.90 -27.42
N LEU A 381 -17.25 1.50 -28.69
CA LEU A 381 -16.47 0.38 -29.23
C LEU A 381 -15.00 0.80 -29.30
N ILE A 382 -14.19 0.36 -28.33
CA ILE A 382 -12.74 0.50 -28.36
C ILE A 382 -12.13 -0.90 -28.34
N GLY A 383 -11.48 -1.29 -29.44
CA GLY A 383 -10.59 -2.46 -29.48
C GLY A 383 -11.13 -3.71 -30.17
N ILE A 384 -12.42 -3.82 -30.51
CA ILE A 384 -12.89 -4.97 -31.32
C ILE A 384 -12.51 -4.73 -32.78
N PRO A 385 -11.81 -5.65 -33.46
CA PRO A 385 -11.64 -5.56 -34.90
C PRO A 385 -13.02 -5.47 -35.54
N LYS A 386 -13.26 -4.42 -36.35
CA LYS A 386 -14.52 -4.13 -37.08
C LYS A 386 -15.01 -5.25 -38.02
N LYS A 387 -14.46 -6.46 -37.94
CA LYS A 387 -14.61 -7.51 -38.94
C LYS A 387 -15.63 -8.60 -38.58
N ASP A 388 -15.95 -8.84 -37.31
CA ASP A 388 -16.85 -9.95 -36.93
C ASP A 388 -18.17 -9.47 -36.30
N SER A 389 -19.27 -10.12 -36.70
CA SER A 389 -20.60 -9.93 -36.12
C SER A 389 -20.69 -10.58 -34.74
N TYR A 390 -20.85 -9.78 -33.68
CA TYR A 390 -21.08 -10.27 -32.32
C TYR A 390 -22.56 -10.18 -31.92
N GLU A 391 -23.02 -11.10 -31.07
CA GLU A 391 -24.35 -11.06 -30.45
C GLU A 391 -24.23 -10.69 -28.97
N ILE A 392 -25.02 -9.73 -28.47
CA ILE A 392 -25.01 -9.31 -27.07
C ILE A 392 -26.32 -9.73 -26.41
N ILE A 393 -26.20 -10.39 -25.26
CA ILE A 393 -27.33 -10.86 -24.45
C ILE A 393 -27.26 -10.18 -23.08
N ALA A 394 -28.40 -9.68 -22.60
CA ALA A 394 -28.51 -8.98 -21.33
C ALA A 394 -29.32 -9.79 -20.31
N HIS A 395 -28.85 -9.82 -19.06
CA HIS A 395 -29.47 -10.55 -17.96
C HIS A 395 -29.60 -9.67 -16.71
N LEU A 396 -30.76 -9.74 -16.06
CA LEU A 396 -30.97 -9.21 -14.71
C LEU A 396 -30.72 -10.31 -13.69
N LEU A 397 -29.79 -10.06 -12.75
CA LEU A 397 -29.39 -11.01 -11.72
C LEU A 397 -29.98 -10.61 -10.36
N HIS A 398 -30.73 -11.51 -9.75
CA HIS A 398 -31.28 -11.33 -8.40
C HIS A 398 -31.28 -12.65 -7.62
N LYS A 399 -30.61 -12.70 -6.45
CA LYS A 399 -30.58 -13.87 -5.54
C LYS A 399 -30.36 -15.21 -6.28
N ASN A 400 -29.35 -15.24 -7.14
CA ASN A 400 -28.96 -16.37 -7.99
C ASN A 400 -29.97 -16.80 -9.07
N LYS A 401 -30.94 -15.94 -9.41
CA LYS A 401 -31.80 -16.10 -10.59
C LYS A 401 -31.42 -15.09 -11.66
N GLU A 402 -31.48 -15.55 -12.92
CA GLU A 402 -31.24 -14.72 -14.09
C GLU A 402 -32.55 -14.51 -14.86
N PHE A 403 -32.83 -13.26 -15.23
CA PHE A 403 -33.97 -12.91 -16.07
C PHE A 403 -33.46 -12.31 -17.38
N PRO A 404 -33.84 -12.85 -18.55
CA PRO A 404 -33.41 -12.29 -19.82
C PRO A 404 -34.01 -10.88 -20.02
N LEU A 405 -33.21 -9.97 -20.54
CA LEU A 405 -33.61 -8.61 -20.87
C LEU A 405 -33.56 -8.40 -22.39
N ASN A 406 -34.46 -7.56 -22.90
CA ASN A 406 -34.46 -7.22 -24.31
C ASN A 406 -33.45 -6.10 -24.58
N LEU A 407 -32.52 -6.35 -25.50
CA LEU A 407 -31.55 -5.38 -25.99
C LEU A 407 -31.81 -5.13 -27.47
N SER A 408 -32.20 -3.92 -27.84
CA SER A 408 -32.49 -3.54 -29.23
C SER A 408 -32.02 -2.12 -29.51
N ASN A 409 -31.30 -1.90 -30.62
CA ASN A 409 -30.77 -0.59 -31.02
C ASN A 409 -30.10 0.17 -29.86
N ASN A 410 -29.21 -0.50 -29.12
CA ASN A 410 -28.50 0.08 -27.98
C ASN A 410 -29.42 0.60 -26.87
N LYS A 411 -30.55 -0.08 -26.66
CA LYS A 411 -31.51 0.21 -25.60
C LYS A 411 -31.86 -1.07 -24.86
N LEU A 412 -31.63 -1.04 -23.54
CA LEU A 412 -32.07 -2.10 -22.65
C LEU A 412 -33.48 -1.80 -22.15
N ILE A 413 -34.39 -2.74 -22.32
CA ILE A 413 -35.79 -2.63 -21.91
C ILE A 413 -36.03 -3.58 -20.73
N ILE A 414 -36.37 -3.00 -19.58
CA ILE A 414 -36.65 -3.75 -18.36
C ILE A 414 -38.13 -3.53 -18.00
N PRO A 415 -38.98 -4.57 -18.06
CA PRO A 415 -40.36 -4.46 -17.60
C PRO A 415 -40.41 -4.06 -16.13
N LEU A 416 -41.11 -2.98 -15.79
CA LEU A 416 -41.23 -2.50 -14.41
C LEU A 416 -41.92 -3.53 -13.50
N SER A 417 -42.79 -4.35 -14.09
CA SER A 417 -43.42 -5.50 -13.44
C SER A 417 -42.43 -6.57 -12.95
N LEU A 418 -41.25 -6.67 -13.59
CA LEU A 418 -40.18 -7.61 -13.24
C LEU A 418 -39.36 -7.12 -12.04
N ILE A 419 -39.19 -5.80 -11.90
CA ILE A 419 -38.27 -5.22 -10.90
C ILE A 419 -38.96 -4.66 -9.65
N LYS A 420 -40.29 -4.50 -9.65
CA LYS A 420 -41.05 -3.94 -8.51
C LYS A 420 -40.84 -4.66 -7.16
N ASP A 421 -40.45 -5.94 -7.19
CA ASP A 421 -40.26 -6.80 -6.02
C ASP A 421 -38.78 -7.19 -5.81
N LEU A 422 -37.85 -6.59 -6.57
CA LEU A 422 -36.43 -6.93 -6.53
C LEU A 422 -35.61 -5.86 -5.82
N ASP A 423 -34.94 -6.24 -4.73
CA ASP A 423 -33.96 -5.41 -4.04
C ASP A 423 -32.53 -5.72 -4.49
N HIS A 424 -31.69 -4.69 -4.64
CA HIS A 424 -30.26 -4.82 -4.94
C HIS A 424 -29.90 -5.77 -6.09
N SER A 425 -30.53 -5.60 -7.25
CA SER A 425 -30.28 -6.44 -8.44
C SER A 425 -29.13 -5.91 -9.29
N LYS A 426 -28.50 -6.77 -10.07
CA LYS A 426 -27.39 -6.41 -10.98
C LYS A 426 -27.81 -6.65 -12.43
N ILE A 427 -27.32 -5.81 -13.34
CA ILE A 427 -27.47 -6.06 -14.78
C ILE A 427 -26.13 -6.55 -15.34
N LYS A 428 -26.16 -7.70 -16.02
CA LYS A 428 -25.01 -8.35 -16.65
C LYS A 428 -25.21 -8.36 -18.17
N LEU A 429 -24.16 -8.03 -18.93
CA LEU A 429 -24.12 -8.26 -20.37
C LEU A 429 -23.17 -9.42 -20.66
N THR A 430 -23.49 -10.19 -21.68
CA THR A 430 -22.59 -11.19 -22.26
C THR A 430 -22.57 -10.96 -23.75
N TYR A 431 -21.43 -11.13 -24.39
CA TYR A 431 -21.37 -11.12 -25.85
C TYR A 431 -20.70 -12.38 -26.38
N LYS A 432 -21.16 -12.81 -27.55
CA LYS A 432 -20.61 -13.97 -28.26
C LYS A 432 -19.90 -13.50 -29.52
N SER A 433 -18.64 -13.85 -29.64
CA SER A 433 -17.84 -13.67 -30.86
C SER A 433 -17.22 -15.02 -31.21
N ASN A 434 -17.54 -15.55 -32.40
CA ASN A 434 -17.14 -16.89 -32.81
C ASN A 434 -17.53 -17.97 -31.76
N ASP A 435 -16.61 -18.84 -31.35
CA ASP A 435 -16.84 -19.92 -30.36
C ASP A 435 -16.71 -19.47 -28.89
N PHE A 436 -16.43 -18.19 -28.64
CA PHE A 436 -16.16 -17.68 -27.29
C PHE A 436 -17.35 -16.89 -26.72
N ASN A 437 -17.66 -17.16 -25.46
CA ASN A 437 -18.59 -16.38 -24.65
C ASN A 437 -17.80 -15.47 -23.71
N HIS A 438 -18.00 -14.16 -23.83
CA HIS A 438 -17.33 -13.17 -22.98
C HIS A 438 -18.34 -12.49 -22.06
N GLU A 439 -17.96 -12.29 -20.81
CA GLU A 439 -18.75 -11.54 -19.84
C GLU A 439 -18.31 -10.08 -19.81
N VAL A 440 -19.28 -9.15 -19.83
CA VAL A 440 -19.03 -7.73 -19.70
C VAL A 440 -19.99 -7.12 -18.69
N LEU A 441 -19.45 -6.28 -17.81
CA LEU A 441 -20.23 -5.58 -16.79
C LEU A 441 -20.52 -4.15 -17.26
N LEU A 442 -21.81 -3.79 -17.30
CA LEU A 442 -22.29 -2.44 -17.65
C LEU A 442 -21.74 -1.39 -16.69
N LYS A 443 -21.03 -0.39 -17.22
CA LYS A 443 -20.51 0.73 -16.44
C LYS A 443 -21.47 1.92 -16.48
N ASN A 444 -21.78 2.45 -15.31
CA ASN A 444 -22.57 3.69 -15.16
C ASN A 444 -21.60 4.85 -14.84
N TYR A 445 -21.87 6.07 -15.31
CA TYR A 445 -21.06 7.26 -15.03
C TYR A 445 -21.79 8.31 -14.18
N GLY A 446 -23.01 8.00 -13.73
CA GLY A 446 -23.84 8.87 -12.92
C GLY A 446 -24.73 8.09 -11.95
N ARG A 447 -25.48 8.79 -11.11
CA ARG A 447 -26.63 8.20 -10.42
C ARG A 447 -27.89 8.69 -11.11
N HIS A 448 -28.74 7.75 -11.50
CA HIS A 448 -30.05 8.05 -12.07
C HIS A 448 -31.09 7.53 -11.08
N SER A 449 -32.05 8.38 -10.73
CA SER A 449 -33.16 8.01 -9.86
C SER A 449 -34.45 8.24 -10.63
N ILE A 450 -35.25 7.20 -10.77
CA ILE A 450 -36.53 7.23 -11.47
C ILE A 450 -37.66 6.96 -10.50
N ARG A 451 -38.77 7.66 -10.68
CA ARG A 451 -39.99 7.47 -9.91
C ARG A 451 -40.97 6.61 -10.69
N TYR A 452 -41.40 5.50 -10.09
CA TYR A 452 -42.44 4.65 -10.64
C TYR A 452 -43.44 4.27 -9.56
N ALA A 453 -44.69 4.74 -9.68
CA ALA A 453 -45.72 4.57 -8.66
C ALA A 453 -45.22 4.93 -7.24
N ASN A 454 -45.20 3.96 -6.32
CA ASN A 454 -44.73 4.12 -4.94
C ASN A 454 -43.26 3.71 -4.73
N TYR A 455 -42.49 3.57 -5.82
CA TYR A 455 -41.09 3.14 -5.79
C TYR A 455 -40.16 4.22 -6.35
N ASP A 456 -39.01 4.38 -5.70
CA ASP A 456 -37.86 5.09 -6.23
C ASP A 456 -36.84 4.04 -6.69
N ILE A 457 -36.49 4.05 -7.97
CA ILE A 457 -35.53 3.12 -8.57
C ILE A 457 -34.22 3.89 -8.73
N ASP A 458 -33.21 3.52 -7.94
CA ASP A 458 -31.88 4.09 -8.00
C ASP A 458 -30.96 3.20 -8.83
N LEU A 459 -30.40 3.77 -9.90
CA LEU A 459 -29.32 3.17 -10.68
C LEU A 459 -27.99 3.74 -10.22
N GLY A 460 -27.08 2.85 -9.82
CA GLY A 460 -25.78 3.25 -9.28
C GLY A 460 -24.67 2.24 -9.57
N ILE A 461 -23.44 2.69 -9.37
CA ILE A 461 -22.24 1.86 -9.47
C ILE A 461 -21.94 1.28 -8.10
N GLY A 462 -21.74 -0.03 -8.01
CA GLY A 462 -21.20 -0.67 -6.80
C GLY A 462 -19.73 -1.02 -6.94
N ILE A 463 -19.22 -1.81 -5.99
CA ILE A 463 -17.83 -2.31 -6.01
C ILE A 463 -17.67 -3.15 -7.30
N ASN A 464 -16.59 -2.93 -8.06
CA ASN A 464 -16.25 -3.53 -9.37
C ASN A 464 -16.96 -2.94 -10.61
N ASN A 465 -17.39 -1.67 -10.58
CA ASN A 465 -18.00 -0.97 -11.74
C ASN A 465 -19.28 -1.61 -12.31
N ILE A 466 -19.96 -2.46 -11.55
CA ILE A 466 -21.22 -3.09 -11.94
C ILE A 466 -22.37 -2.08 -11.78
N LEU A 467 -23.28 -2.02 -12.76
CA LEU A 467 -24.55 -1.31 -12.64
C LEU A 467 -25.53 -2.09 -11.74
N TYR A 468 -25.88 -1.47 -10.61
CA TYR A 468 -26.89 -1.95 -9.68
C TYR A 468 -28.19 -1.22 -9.89
N LEU A 469 -29.28 -1.97 -9.72
CA LEU A 469 -30.65 -1.48 -9.69
C LEU A 469 -31.21 -1.70 -8.27
N ASP A 470 -31.44 -0.60 -7.57
CA ASP A 470 -31.90 -0.56 -6.19
C ASP A 470 -33.33 -0.01 -6.15
N VAL A 471 -34.32 -0.90 -5.99
CA VAL A 471 -35.74 -0.52 -5.95
C VAL A 471 -36.17 -0.28 -4.51
N LYS A 472 -36.49 0.98 -4.20
CA LYS A 472 -36.91 1.40 -2.87
C LYS A 472 -38.39 1.71 -2.86
N LYS A 473 -39.15 1.01 -2.04
CA LYS A 473 -40.52 1.40 -1.74
C LYS A 473 -40.49 2.68 -0.90
N LYS A 474 -41.23 3.73 -1.28
CA LYS A 474 -41.40 4.92 -0.45
C LYS A 474 -41.95 4.52 0.91
N THR A 475 -41.15 4.69 1.97
CA THR A 475 -41.60 4.52 3.35
C THR A 475 -42.07 5.86 3.91
N GLU A 476 -43.19 5.87 4.62
CA GLU A 476 -43.93 7.05 5.10
C GLU A 476 -43.21 7.97 6.11
N ASN A 477 -41.92 7.77 6.42
CA ASN A 477 -41.21 8.38 7.56
C ASN A 477 -39.90 9.11 7.16
N GLU A 478 -39.99 10.25 6.46
CA GLU A 478 -38.85 11.13 6.08
C GLU A 478 -38.96 12.53 6.75
N ILE A 479 -37.84 13.05 7.25
CA ILE A 479 -37.70 14.47 7.67
C ILE A 479 -37.03 15.27 6.56
N ILE A 480 -37.68 16.33 6.11
CA ILE A 480 -37.19 17.25 5.08
C ILE A 480 -36.71 18.54 5.75
N VAL A 481 -35.44 18.88 5.55
CA VAL A 481 -34.88 20.18 5.93
C VAL A 481 -35.06 21.13 4.76
N GLU A 482 -36.03 22.03 4.89
CA GLU A 482 -36.41 22.99 3.85
C GLU A 482 -35.44 24.18 3.80
N ASN A 483 -34.93 24.60 4.94
CA ASN A 483 -34.02 25.74 5.01
C ASN A 483 -33.09 25.67 6.21
N ILE A 484 -31.89 26.24 6.09
CA ILE A 484 -30.98 26.48 7.20
C ILE A 484 -30.69 27.99 7.24
N VAL A 485 -30.80 28.59 8.41
CA VAL A 485 -30.50 30.00 8.63
C VAL A 485 -29.40 30.12 9.68
N LEU A 486 -28.40 30.96 9.42
CA LEU A 486 -27.42 31.33 10.41
C LEU A 486 -27.93 32.58 11.14
N ASP A 487 -28.31 32.43 12.40
CA ASP A 487 -28.73 33.55 13.26
C ASP A 487 -27.78 33.66 14.46
N GLY A 488 -27.15 34.82 14.60
CA GLY A 488 -26.10 35.07 15.60
C GLY A 488 -24.96 34.04 15.57
N ARG A 489 -24.94 33.13 16.56
CA ARG A 489 -23.94 32.05 16.70
C ARG A 489 -24.56 30.65 16.58
N GLN A 490 -25.72 30.50 15.95
CA GLN A 490 -26.42 29.23 15.83
C GLN A 490 -26.92 29.01 14.39
N PHE A 491 -26.86 27.75 13.92
CA PHE A 491 -27.52 27.33 12.70
C PHE A 491 -28.90 26.79 13.04
N ILE A 492 -29.95 27.45 12.56
CA ILE A 492 -31.35 27.09 12.75
C ILE A 492 -31.82 26.30 11.53
N PHE A 493 -32.25 25.06 11.76
CA PHE A 493 -32.78 24.16 10.74
C PHE A 493 -34.30 24.26 10.75
N ASN A 494 -34.89 24.60 9.62
CA ASN A 494 -36.33 24.58 9.40
C ASN A 494 -36.69 23.28 8.72
N CYS A 495 -37.49 22.47 9.40
CA CYS A 495 -37.78 21.10 9.02
C CYS A 495 -39.28 20.88 8.89
N ARG A 496 -39.62 19.92 8.03
CA ARG A 496 -40.97 19.41 7.82
C ARG A 496 -40.98 17.89 7.81
N SER A 497 -42.04 17.32 8.36
CA SER A 497 -42.30 15.88 8.39
C SER A 497 -43.71 15.61 7.87
N ILE A 498 -43.94 14.43 7.32
CA ILE A 498 -45.27 13.98 6.86
C ILE A 498 -46.19 13.62 8.04
N ARG A 499 -45.62 13.27 9.21
CA ARG A 499 -46.35 12.97 10.45
C ARG A 499 -45.96 13.91 11.59
N GLU A 500 -46.87 14.09 12.54
CA GLU A 500 -46.63 14.86 13.77
C GLU A 500 -45.49 14.22 14.59
N ILE A 501 -44.53 15.04 15.02
CA ILE A 501 -43.39 14.61 15.82
C ILE A 501 -43.58 15.15 17.24
N LYS A 502 -43.46 14.29 18.24
CA LYS A 502 -43.41 14.70 19.65
C LYS A 502 -42.05 14.28 20.20
N ASN A 503 -41.32 15.22 20.78
CA ASN A 503 -40.01 15.01 21.43
C ASN A 503 -38.90 14.41 20.52
N LEU A 504 -38.46 15.13 19.49
CA LEU A 504 -37.26 14.76 18.73
C LEU A 504 -36.00 14.87 19.60
N VAL A 505 -35.39 13.73 19.94
CA VAL A 505 -34.03 13.67 20.49
C VAL A 505 -33.04 13.59 19.30
N LEU A 506 -31.79 14.01 19.44
CA LEU A 506 -30.76 13.79 18.42
C LEU A 506 -29.63 13.01 19.08
N THR A 507 -29.38 11.78 18.62
CA THR A 507 -28.30 10.92 19.17
C THR A 507 -27.18 10.76 18.15
N ASN A 508 -25.95 10.72 18.66
CA ASN A 508 -24.68 10.52 17.93
C ASN A 508 -24.20 11.66 17.01
N PHE A 509 -23.52 12.63 17.62
CA PHE A 509 -22.38 13.33 17.01
C PHE A 509 -21.18 12.38 17.10
N VAL A 510 -20.57 11.98 15.97
CA VAL A 510 -19.36 11.13 15.99
C VAL A 510 -18.13 11.94 16.44
N THR A 511 -18.11 12.30 17.72
CA THR A 511 -17.06 12.13 18.73
C THR A 511 -17.43 13.00 19.94
N TYR A 512 -17.81 12.33 21.04
CA TYR A 512 -18.22 12.83 22.38
C TYR A 512 -19.68 13.28 22.62
N ARG A 513 -20.32 12.55 23.56
CA ARG A 513 -21.57 12.76 24.34
C ARG A 513 -22.88 13.00 23.56
N GLU A 514 -23.92 12.25 23.96
CA GLU A 514 -25.32 12.53 23.62
C GLU A 514 -25.66 13.97 24.02
N THR A 515 -25.95 14.80 23.02
CA THR A 515 -26.34 16.20 23.24
C THR A 515 -27.72 16.38 22.63
N ALA A 516 -28.73 16.50 23.49
CA ALA A 516 -30.10 16.79 23.04
C ALA A 516 -30.22 18.28 22.69
N PHE A 517 -30.80 18.60 21.53
CA PHE A 517 -31.12 19.96 21.14
C PHE A 517 -32.63 20.19 21.34
N PRO A 518 -33.05 21.26 22.02
CA PRO A 518 -34.47 21.56 22.16
C PRO A 518 -35.07 21.88 20.78
N VAL A 519 -36.25 21.30 20.51
CA VAL A 519 -37.02 21.52 19.27
C VAL A 519 -38.18 22.45 19.55
N THR A 520 -38.35 23.45 18.69
CA THR A 520 -39.49 24.37 18.72
C THR A 520 -40.44 24.00 17.58
N TYR A 521 -41.63 23.50 17.92
CA TYR A 521 -42.68 23.17 16.95
C TYR A 521 -43.38 24.44 16.46
N LEU A 522 -43.71 24.46 15.16
CA LEU A 522 -44.53 25.50 14.55
C LEU A 522 -46.01 25.06 14.59
N GLU A 523 -46.94 25.99 14.33
CA GLU A 523 -48.39 25.84 14.59
C GLU A 523 -49.08 24.62 13.92
N ASP A 524 -48.44 23.94 12.97
CA ASP A 524 -49.00 22.86 12.14
C ASP A 524 -48.57 21.43 12.53
N SER A 525 -47.96 21.24 13.71
CA SER A 525 -47.51 19.94 14.29
C SER A 525 -46.54 19.11 13.42
N THR A 526 -46.27 19.54 12.19
CA THR A 526 -45.50 18.84 11.15
C THR A 526 -44.28 19.63 10.72
N SER A 527 -44.26 20.94 11.01
CA SER A 527 -43.11 21.80 10.85
C SER A 527 -42.45 22.11 12.20
N PHE A 528 -41.13 22.06 12.26
CA PHE A 528 -40.38 22.30 13.48
C PHE A 528 -39.00 22.87 13.19
N THR A 529 -38.40 23.48 14.22
CA THR A 529 -37.04 24.02 14.15
C THR A 529 -36.15 23.46 15.24
N PHE A 530 -34.87 23.25 14.92
CA PHE A 530 -33.83 22.96 15.90
C PHE A 530 -32.57 23.77 15.59
N ALA A 531 -31.80 24.12 16.62
CA ALA A 531 -30.63 24.98 16.48
C ALA A 531 -29.34 24.30 16.95
N ILE A 532 -28.26 24.40 16.16
CA ILE A 532 -26.92 23.92 16.52
C ILE A 532 -25.99 25.11 16.72
N PRO A 533 -25.35 25.28 17.90
CA PRO A 533 -24.36 26.34 18.11
C PRO A 533 -23.12 26.19 17.22
N TYR A 534 -22.69 27.28 16.62
CA TYR A 534 -21.50 27.35 15.76
C TYR A 534 -20.22 26.89 16.48
N GLN A 535 -20.12 27.12 17.78
CA GLN A 535 -18.98 26.69 18.60
C GLN A 535 -18.84 25.16 18.68
N ASP A 536 -19.96 24.44 18.61
CA ASP A 536 -19.96 22.97 18.64
C ASP A 536 -19.52 22.38 17.29
N LEU A 537 -19.57 23.17 16.22
CA LEU A 537 -19.10 22.80 14.87
C LEU A 537 -17.66 23.25 14.57
N THR A 538 -16.99 23.98 15.49
CA THR A 538 -15.68 24.63 15.24
C THR A 538 -14.55 24.24 16.18
N ARG A 539 -14.79 23.43 17.22
CA ARG A 539 -13.77 23.12 18.24
C ARG A 539 -12.57 22.28 17.77
N TYR A 540 -12.57 21.70 16.56
CA TYR A 540 -11.47 20.86 16.05
C TYR A 540 -11.14 21.12 14.57
N ILE A 541 -9.86 21.02 14.20
CA ILE A 541 -9.31 21.60 12.96
C ILE A 541 -9.71 20.83 11.68
N ILE A 542 -10.06 19.53 11.73
CA ILE A 542 -10.72 18.82 10.62
C ILE A 542 -11.53 17.63 11.16
N LYS A 543 -12.87 17.65 11.09
CA LYS A 543 -13.73 16.46 11.29
C LYS A 543 -15.05 16.53 10.48
N LYS A 544 -15.56 15.35 10.12
CA LYS A 544 -16.86 15.10 9.46
C LYS A 544 -17.94 15.04 10.55
N TYR A 545 -19.06 15.76 10.39
CA TYR A 545 -20.18 15.68 11.34
C TYR A 545 -21.39 15.00 10.68
N GLU A 546 -22.02 14.08 11.40
CA GLU A 546 -23.21 13.33 10.98
C GLU A 546 -24.38 13.66 11.91
N LEU A 547 -25.57 13.85 11.34
CA LEU A 547 -26.81 14.03 12.09
C LEU A 547 -27.63 12.72 12.02
N ASN A 548 -27.90 12.07 13.15
CA ASN A 548 -28.74 10.86 13.21
C ASN A 548 -30.03 11.11 14.02
N SER A 549 -31.11 10.38 13.71
CA SER A 549 -32.43 10.50 14.34
C SER A 549 -32.74 9.26 15.21
N PRO A 550 -33.44 9.36 16.36
CA PRO A 550 -33.56 8.28 17.35
C PRO A 550 -34.92 7.54 17.41
N GLU A 551 -36.01 8.01 16.78
CA GLU A 551 -37.30 7.30 16.84
C GLU A 551 -37.99 7.23 15.47
N SER A 552 -38.15 6.03 14.91
CA SER A 552 -39.00 5.67 13.75
C SER A 552 -38.87 6.48 12.43
N PHE A 553 -37.83 7.30 12.25
CA PHE A 553 -37.51 7.97 10.98
C PHE A 553 -36.29 7.33 10.31
N ASN A 554 -36.44 6.90 9.05
CA ASN A 554 -35.41 6.16 8.32
C ASN A 554 -34.45 7.07 7.54
N SER A 555 -34.76 8.38 7.41
CA SER A 555 -33.92 9.33 6.68
C SER A 555 -34.20 10.80 7.04
N ILE A 556 -33.15 11.62 7.01
CA ILE A 556 -33.21 13.07 7.00
C ILE A 556 -32.57 13.62 5.71
N ARG A 557 -33.26 14.54 5.02
CA ARG A 557 -32.83 15.06 3.71
C ARG A 557 -32.92 16.57 3.64
N LEU A 558 -31.86 17.21 3.15
CA LEU A 558 -31.84 18.61 2.74
C LEU A 558 -32.51 18.77 1.38
N VAL A 559 -33.34 19.79 1.20
CA VAL A 559 -33.88 20.12 -0.14
C VAL A 559 -32.79 20.58 -1.12
N LYS A 560 -31.65 21.06 -0.61
CA LYS A 560 -30.46 21.46 -1.38
C LYS A 560 -29.21 21.48 -0.49
N GLU A 561 -28.03 21.61 -1.07
CA GLU A 561 -26.83 21.89 -0.28
C GLU A 561 -26.88 23.33 0.27
N PHE A 562 -26.43 23.51 1.51
CA PHE A 562 -26.30 24.83 2.12
C PHE A 562 -24.84 25.12 2.44
N LYS A 563 -24.42 26.36 2.19
CA LYS A 563 -23.05 26.83 2.44
C LYS A 563 -23.11 28.18 3.13
N PHE A 564 -22.42 28.28 4.25
CA PHE A 564 -22.31 29.51 5.02
C PHE A 564 -20.84 29.86 5.23
N THR A 565 -20.55 31.15 5.14
CA THR A 565 -19.25 31.71 5.52
C THR A 565 -19.47 32.49 6.81
N PHE A 566 -18.76 32.11 7.87
CA PHE A 566 -18.84 32.81 9.15
C PHE A 566 -17.45 32.91 9.78
N LYS A 567 -17.01 34.13 10.08
CA LYS A 567 -15.61 34.44 10.42
C LYS A 567 -14.65 33.85 9.36
N ASN A 568 -13.62 33.13 9.79
CA ASN A 568 -12.59 32.55 8.93
C ASN A 568 -12.91 31.08 8.57
N ASN A 569 -14.19 30.70 8.49
CA ASN A 569 -14.59 29.33 8.21
C ASN A 569 -15.70 29.27 7.17
N VAL A 570 -15.63 28.24 6.33
CA VAL A 570 -16.71 27.83 5.42
C VAL A 570 -17.33 26.55 5.96
N VAL A 571 -18.62 26.62 6.31
CA VAL A 571 -19.41 25.46 6.75
C VAL A 571 -20.34 25.05 5.59
N LYS A 572 -20.31 23.77 5.23
CA LYS A 572 -21.17 23.19 4.19
C LYS A 572 -22.02 22.05 4.75
N PHE A 573 -23.29 22.00 4.35
CA PHE A 573 -24.27 20.96 4.68
C PHE A 573 -24.70 20.25 3.38
N LYS A 574 -24.59 18.92 3.33
CA LYS A 574 -24.94 18.12 2.15
C LYS A 574 -25.59 16.78 2.49
N ASN A 575 -26.41 16.26 1.57
CA ASN A 575 -26.99 14.92 1.71
C ASN A 575 -25.98 13.84 1.32
N LYS A 576 -25.89 12.77 2.13
CA LYS A 576 -25.23 11.53 1.73
C LYS A 576 -25.78 10.37 2.55
N ARG A 577 -26.24 9.31 1.84
CA ARG A 577 -26.77 8.05 2.42
C ARG A 577 -27.77 8.29 3.57
N ASN A 578 -28.92 8.92 3.28
CA ASN A 578 -30.01 9.21 4.22
C ASN A 578 -29.65 10.08 5.45
N LYS A 579 -28.48 10.74 5.41
CA LYS A 579 -27.95 11.60 6.47
C LYS A 579 -27.51 12.96 5.95
N ILE A 580 -27.40 13.92 6.87
CA ILE A 580 -26.77 15.23 6.63
C ILE A 580 -25.30 15.18 7.05
N TYR A 581 -24.43 15.50 6.11
CA TYR A 581 -23.00 15.66 6.32
C TYR A 581 -22.63 17.14 6.44
N ILE A 582 -21.88 17.48 7.49
CA ILE A 582 -21.37 18.83 7.70
C ILE A 582 -19.85 18.82 7.56
N SER A 583 -19.31 19.77 6.81
CA SER A 583 -17.88 20.01 6.71
C SER A 583 -17.55 21.46 7.05
N ASN A 584 -16.51 21.68 7.85
CA ASN A 584 -16.02 22.99 8.23
C ASN A 584 -14.56 23.14 7.78
N LYS A 585 -14.24 24.21 7.04
CA LYS A 585 -12.88 24.48 6.54
C LYS A 585 -12.47 25.91 6.87
N SER A 586 -11.30 26.07 7.50
CA SER A 586 -10.73 27.39 7.74
C SER A 586 -10.23 28.05 6.45
N ILE A 587 -10.58 29.31 6.28
CA ILE A 587 -10.04 30.22 5.27
C ILE A 587 -8.76 30.81 5.85
N HIS A 588 -7.61 30.21 5.54
CA HIS A 588 -6.33 30.87 5.77
C HIS A 588 -6.18 32.02 4.77
N SER A 589 -5.98 33.24 5.26
CA SER A 589 -5.62 34.39 4.42
C SER A 589 -4.27 34.12 3.77
N SER A 590 -4.21 34.36 2.46
CA SER A 590 -3.04 34.23 1.59
C SER A 590 -1.83 35.05 2.07
N ASP A 591 -2.05 36.07 2.89
CA ASP A 591 -1.00 37.00 3.35
C ASP A 591 -0.02 36.34 4.33
N ASN A 592 -0.49 35.46 5.21
CA ASN A 592 0.38 34.75 6.16
C ASN A 592 1.29 33.73 5.47
N LYS A 593 0.88 33.18 4.32
CA LYS A 593 1.68 32.20 3.58
C LYS A 593 2.80 32.89 2.80
N LEU A 594 2.57 34.11 2.31
CA LEU A 594 3.59 34.92 1.66
C LEU A 594 4.64 35.40 2.66
N GLU A 595 4.24 35.91 3.83
CA GLU A 595 5.18 36.30 4.89
C GLU A 595 6.02 35.12 5.40
N ASP A 596 5.42 33.94 5.56
CA ASP A 596 6.14 32.75 6.02
C ASP A 596 7.12 32.22 4.96
N LEU A 597 6.76 32.32 3.66
CA LEU A 597 7.67 32.02 2.56
C LEU A 597 8.79 33.06 2.44
N MET A 598 8.52 34.34 2.65
CA MET A 598 9.53 35.40 2.65
C MET A 598 10.53 35.22 3.80
N ARG A 599 10.06 34.89 5.02
CA ARG A 599 10.94 34.57 6.16
C ARG A 599 11.79 33.32 5.92
N LYS A 600 11.22 32.27 5.33
CA LYS A 600 11.98 31.07 4.93
C LYS A 600 13.04 31.39 3.88
N ASN A 601 12.70 32.24 2.91
CA ASN A 601 13.64 32.65 1.87
C ASN A 601 14.79 33.50 2.43
N GLU A 602 14.52 34.46 3.32
CA GLU A 602 15.56 35.23 4.02
C GLU A 602 16.50 34.34 4.84
N LYS A 603 15.95 33.33 5.54
CA LYS A 603 16.75 32.37 6.30
C LYS A 603 17.68 31.57 5.38
N LEU A 604 17.18 31.08 4.25
CA LEU A 604 17.96 30.34 3.26
C LEU A 604 19.06 31.20 2.61
N VAL A 605 18.77 32.47 2.31
CA VAL A 605 19.77 33.42 1.79
C VAL A 605 20.89 33.64 2.81
N ASN A 606 20.57 33.80 4.09
CA ASN A 606 21.56 33.96 5.16
C ASN A 606 22.41 32.69 5.38
N GLU A 607 21.80 31.51 5.33
CA GLU A 607 22.51 30.23 5.40
C GLU A 607 23.47 30.07 4.20
N ASN A 608 23.02 30.41 2.99
CA ASN A 608 23.84 30.34 1.78
C ASN A 608 25.03 31.32 1.81
N ASN A 609 24.83 32.54 2.31
CA ASN A 609 25.92 33.51 2.52
C ASN A 609 26.93 33.03 3.57
N THR A 610 26.45 32.38 4.63
CA THR A 610 27.30 31.77 5.66
C THR A 610 28.15 30.63 5.07
N LEU A 611 27.56 29.78 4.23
CA LEU A 611 28.26 28.70 3.53
C LEU A 611 29.31 29.24 2.55
N LYS A 612 29.01 30.29 1.78
CA LYS A 612 29.98 30.96 0.90
C LYS A 612 31.17 31.53 1.68
N SER A 613 30.93 32.12 2.85
CA SER A 613 31.99 32.61 3.76
C SER A 613 32.86 31.47 4.30
N LYS A 614 32.25 30.36 4.73
CA LYS A 614 32.98 29.14 5.16
C LYS A 614 33.84 28.56 4.03
N ASN A 615 33.30 28.46 2.81
CA ASN A 615 34.06 28.00 1.63
C ASN A 615 35.23 28.92 1.29
N SER A 616 35.06 30.25 1.39
CA SER A 616 36.16 31.20 1.19
C SER A 616 37.27 31.04 2.25
N LYS A 617 36.91 30.84 3.53
CA LYS A 617 37.88 30.51 4.59
C LYS A 617 38.58 29.18 4.35
N LEU A 618 37.84 28.15 3.92
CA LEU A 618 38.41 26.84 3.59
C LEU A 618 39.39 26.94 2.43
N ASN A 619 39.05 27.65 1.36
CA ASN A 619 39.94 27.89 0.22
C ASN A 619 41.20 28.69 0.60
N LYS A 620 41.08 29.70 1.48
CA LYS A 620 42.26 30.39 2.04
C LYS A 620 43.13 29.45 2.88
N THR A 621 42.52 28.56 3.66
CA THR A 621 43.23 27.57 4.48
C THR A 621 43.93 26.54 3.60
N ILE A 622 43.27 26.02 2.57
CA ILE A 622 43.85 25.12 1.57
C ILE A 622 45.03 25.79 0.86
N ASN A 623 44.90 27.06 0.46
CA ASN A 623 45.98 27.80 -0.18
C ASN A 623 47.16 28.09 0.78
N GLN A 624 46.90 28.33 2.07
CA GLN A 624 47.93 28.42 3.11
C GLN A 624 48.61 27.06 3.40
N TYR A 625 47.89 25.95 3.31
CA TYR A 625 48.45 24.61 3.44
C TYR A 625 49.29 24.22 2.20
N LYS A 626 48.86 24.61 0.99
CA LYS A 626 49.61 24.46 -0.25
C LYS A 626 50.91 25.29 -0.25
N SER A 627 50.92 26.47 0.36
CA SER A 627 52.13 27.32 0.45
C SER A 627 53.11 26.92 1.56
N ARG A 628 52.67 26.18 2.59
CA ARG A 628 53.51 25.74 3.73
C ARG A 628 54.16 24.36 3.56
N LYS A 629 53.81 23.57 2.55
CA LYS A 629 54.31 22.19 2.33
C LYS A 629 55.28 22.04 1.14
N SER A 630 56.04 23.08 0.79
CA SER A 630 56.87 23.11 -0.42
C SER A 630 58.36 22.81 -0.26
N VAL A 631 58.86 22.32 0.88
CA VAL A 631 60.29 21.91 0.98
C VAL A 631 60.50 20.52 1.58
N LYS A 632 59.83 20.17 2.70
CA LYS A 632 60.08 18.87 3.37
C LYS A 632 59.40 17.65 2.75
N LEU A 633 58.30 17.81 2.01
CA LEU A 633 57.56 16.68 1.45
C LEU A 633 58.22 16.14 0.17
N ILE A 634 58.90 17.00 -0.59
CA ILE A 634 59.56 16.64 -1.86
C ILE A 634 60.81 15.77 -1.58
N ASP A 635 61.56 16.04 -0.51
CA ASP A 635 62.74 15.23 -0.15
C ASP A 635 62.36 13.84 0.40
N ASN A 636 61.24 13.72 1.11
CA ASN A 636 60.74 12.42 1.55
C ASN A 636 60.20 11.58 0.38
N ILE A 637 59.50 12.21 -0.58
CA ILE A 637 59.03 11.50 -1.78
C ILE A 637 60.21 11.05 -2.65
N LYS A 638 61.26 11.86 -2.81
CA LYS A 638 62.49 11.48 -3.55
C LYS A 638 63.27 10.36 -2.87
N ARG A 639 63.18 10.23 -1.55
CA ARG A 639 63.83 9.16 -0.77
C ARG A 639 63.04 7.85 -0.75
N ILE A 640 61.72 7.92 -0.99
CA ILE A 640 60.86 6.73 -1.19
C ILE A 640 60.95 6.21 -2.63
N PHE A 641 61.25 7.09 -3.59
CA PHE A 641 61.40 6.73 -5.01
C PHE A 641 62.80 6.21 -5.42
N LYS A 642 63.81 6.34 -4.56
CA LYS A 642 65.18 5.88 -4.79
C LYS A 642 65.48 4.71 -3.87
#